data_AF-A0A2R7SWQ6-F1
#
_entry.id   AF-A0A2R7SWQ6-F1
#
_cell.length_a   1.000
_cell.length_b   1.000
_cell.length_c   1.000
_cell.angle_alpha   90.00
_cell.angle_beta   90.00
_cell.angle_gamma   90.00
#
_symmetry.space_group_name_H-M   'P 1'
#
loop_
_entity.id
_entity.type
_entity.pdbx_description
1 polymer ?
#
loop_
_entity_poly.entity_id
_entity_poly.type
_entity_poly.pdbx_seq_one_letter_code
_entity_poly.pdbx_strand_id
1 'polypeptide(L)'
;YQALKVRLAELGLTFSEGRLPRVNTRHSTHQTPIVPAARVRYLADISDTVRAYKARARKQASLAREIQQLEASRAMLEAANPDKQGARIALADLAEQRRSKLDGDARQLLQQWPDMLKAYAGDEYVVKIRDKEIRTALVTQSLSGTKIRKVVLPAYECHGELLKWLMLENVPGSFPYAAGVFAFKREGEDPTRMFAGEGDAFRTNRRFKLVSEGMPAKRLSTAFDSVTLYGADPAPRPDIYGKVGNSGVSIATLDDMKALYDGFDLCSPTTSVSMTINGPAPSILAMFMNTAIDQNLAKFRADNDREPTADEAAKIKDWVLAHVRGTVQADILKEDQGQNTCIFSTEFSLKVMGDIAEYFVHHNVRNFYSVSISGYHIAEAGANPISQLALTLSNGFTFVEAYLARGMHVDDFAPNLSFFFSNGMDPEYTVLGRVARRIWAVAMRDRYGANERSQKLKYHVQTSGRSLHAQEIAFNDIRTTLQALIAVYDNCNSLHTNAYDEAITTPTDESVRRAMAIQLVINREWGLAKNENPSQGAFIIDELTELVEEAVLTEFERISERGGVLGAMETGYQRGRIQEESMHYEMLKHTGEYPIIGVNTFRNPHGETVPEHIELARSTDEEKQSQLSRLAEFQDRHAAEAPAMLARLQQAVIENKNVFDVLMEAVRVCSLGQITGALFEVGGQYRRSM
;
A
#
# COMPACT_ATOMS: atom_id res chain seq x y z
N TYR A 1 33.39 14.99 -18.25
CA TYR A 1 33.09 15.94 -19.33
C TYR A 1 33.90 17.24 -19.30
N GLN A 2 33.94 18.02 -18.21
CA GLN A 2 34.66 19.32 -18.20
C GLN A 2 36.18 19.21 -18.43
N ALA A 3 36.82 18.16 -17.90
CA ALA A 3 38.24 17.88 -18.18
C ALA A 3 38.49 17.44 -19.64
N LEU A 4 37.53 16.71 -20.24
CA LEU A 4 37.57 16.33 -21.65
C LEU A 4 37.35 17.51 -22.59
N LYS A 5 36.52 18.49 -22.20
CA LYS A 5 36.22 19.70 -22.98
C LYS A 5 37.49 20.47 -23.35
N VAL A 6 38.42 20.64 -22.40
CA VAL A 6 39.71 21.30 -22.64
C VAL A 6 40.51 20.54 -23.69
N ARG A 7 40.64 19.22 -23.52
CA ARG A 7 41.41 18.38 -24.44
C ARG A 7 40.81 18.30 -25.85
N LEU A 8 39.48 18.26 -25.94
CA LEU A 8 38.78 18.24 -27.23
C LEU A 8 38.85 19.60 -27.93
N ALA A 9 38.87 20.71 -27.18
CA ALA A 9 39.07 22.05 -27.73
C ALA A 9 40.47 22.21 -28.33
N GLU A 10 41.51 21.69 -27.65
CA GLU A 10 42.87 21.61 -28.19
C GLU A 10 42.95 20.79 -29.49
N LEU A 11 42.05 19.82 -29.67
CA LEU A 11 41.93 19.00 -30.87
C LEU A 11 41.01 19.62 -31.95
N GLY A 12 40.59 20.88 -31.77
CA GLY A 12 39.85 21.65 -32.77
C GLY A 12 38.32 21.60 -32.64
N LEU A 13 37.78 20.99 -31.58
CA LEU A 13 36.32 20.98 -31.35
C LEU A 13 35.86 22.33 -30.76
N THR A 14 34.97 23.04 -31.45
CA THR A 14 34.35 24.28 -30.96
C THR A 14 33.19 23.98 -30.02
N PHE A 15 33.12 24.71 -28.90
CA PHE A 15 32.07 24.55 -27.90
C PHE A 15 31.34 25.86 -27.65
N SER A 16 30.03 25.77 -27.36
CA SER A 16 29.28 26.85 -26.72
C SER A 16 29.62 26.96 -25.22
N GLU A 17 29.21 28.07 -24.61
CA GLU A 17 29.31 28.26 -23.16
C GLU A 17 28.50 27.17 -22.44
N GLY A 18 29.11 26.54 -21.43
CA GLY A 18 28.49 25.43 -20.72
C GLY A 18 27.43 25.95 -19.75
N ARG A 19 26.26 25.32 -19.72
CA ARG A 19 25.17 25.67 -18.77
C ARG A 19 25.48 25.26 -17.32
N LEU A 20 26.47 24.39 -17.10
CA LEU A 20 26.83 23.87 -15.79
C LEU A 20 28.07 24.60 -15.22
N PRO A 21 28.09 24.96 -13.92
CA PRO A 21 29.24 25.55 -13.27
C PRO A 21 30.51 24.69 -13.38
N ARG A 22 31.69 25.32 -13.43
CA ARG A 22 32.97 24.60 -13.46
C ARG A 22 33.23 23.96 -12.08
N VAL A 23 33.42 22.64 -12.04
CA VAL A 23 33.65 21.89 -10.79
C VAL A 23 35.15 21.74 -10.52
N ASN A 24 35.56 21.93 -9.26
CA ASN A 24 36.96 21.82 -8.82
C ASN A 24 37.27 20.50 -8.09
N THR A 25 36.33 19.56 -8.07
CA THR A 25 36.44 18.28 -7.35
C THR A 25 36.52 17.10 -8.30
N ARG A 26 37.11 15.99 -7.82
CA ARG A 26 37.22 14.72 -8.56
C ARG A 26 36.15 13.70 -8.17
N HIS A 27 35.34 14.01 -7.16
CA HIS A 27 34.23 13.21 -6.67
C HIS A 27 32.95 14.05 -6.71
N SER A 28 31.79 13.37 -6.74
CA SER A 28 30.48 14.03 -6.65
C SER A 28 30.36 14.74 -5.30
N THR A 29 30.05 16.04 -5.30
CA THR A 29 30.00 16.87 -4.09
C THR A 29 28.59 17.17 -3.59
N HIS A 30 27.55 16.83 -4.37
CA HIS A 30 26.17 17.28 -4.12
C HIS A 30 25.13 16.15 -4.03
N GLN A 31 25.54 14.89 -3.91
CA GLN A 31 24.60 13.78 -3.81
C GLN A 31 24.54 13.27 -2.37
N THR A 32 23.49 13.66 -1.65
CA THR A 32 23.05 12.89 -0.48
C THR A 32 22.63 11.52 -1.00
N PRO A 33 23.32 10.42 -0.62
CA PRO A 33 22.91 9.09 -1.04
C PRO A 33 21.50 8.81 -0.52
N ILE A 34 20.67 8.14 -1.33
CA ILE A 34 19.28 7.80 -0.93
C ILE A 34 19.27 7.02 0.39
N VAL A 35 20.15 6.02 0.52
CA VAL A 35 20.42 5.32 1.78
C VAL A 35 21.91 5.49 2.10
N PRO A 36 22.29 6.12 3.23
CA PRO A 36 23.69 6.27 3.62
C PRO A 36 24.37 4.91 3.83
N ALA A 37 25.66 4.81 3.47
CA ALA A 37 26.44 3.57 3.60
C ALA A 37 26.45 3.00 5.04
N ALA A 38 26.41 3.86 6.06
CA ALA A 38 26.34 3.42 7.47
C ALA A 38 25.01 2.71 7.82
N ARG A 39 23.98 2.86 7.00
CA ARG A 39 22.65 2.27 7.18
C ARG A 39 22.38 1.13 6.22
N VAL A 40 23.33 0.71 5.38
CA VAL A 40 23.11 -0.28 4.30
C VAL A 40 22.58 -1.63 4.80
N ARG A 41 22.84 -1.97 6.07
CA ARG A 41 22.38 -3.22 6.71
C ARG A 41 21.04 -3.12 7.46
N TYR A 42 20.25 -2.07 7.23
CA TYR A 42 18.96 -1.82 7.89
C TYR A 42 18.01 -3.02 7.91
N LEU A 43 17.96 -3.81 6.83
CA LEU A 43 17.10 -5.00 6.76
C LEU A 43 17.56 -6.11 7.72
N ALA A 44 18.87 -6.32 7.87
CA ALA A 44 19.40 -7.27 8.85
C ALA A 44 19.12 -6.79 10.29
N ASP A 45 19.29 -5.49 10.57
CA ASP A 45 18.95 -4.92 11.88
C ASP A 45 17.46 -5.15 12.22
N ILE A 46 16.57 -5.04 11.23
CA ILE A 46 15.14 -5.30 11.40
C ILE A 46 14.90 -6.78 11.68
N SER A 47 15.53 -7.69 10.95
CA SER A 47 15.45 -9.13 11.20
C SER A 47 15.87 -9.47 12.63
N ASP A 48 16.99 -8.93 13.10
CA ASP A 48 17.46 -9.12 14.47
C ASP A 48 16.47 -8.55 15.50
N THR A 49 15.90 -7.37 15.22
CA THR A 49 14.89 -6.74 16.08
C THR A 49 13.66 -7.62 16.24
N VAL A 50 13.10 -8.14 15.14
CA VAL A 50 11.90 -8.99 15.17
C VAL A 50 12.18 -10.33 15.86
N ARG A 51 13.33 -10.97 15.58
CA ARG A 51 13.72 -12.22 16.27
C ARG A 51 13.93 -11.99 17.76
N ALA A 52 14.58 -10.88 18.16
CA ALA A 52 14.77 -10.51 19.56
C ALA A 52 13.43 -10.27 20.27
N TYR A 53 12.48 -9.60 19.61
CA TYR A 53 11.13 -9.40 20.15
C TYR A 53 10.42 -10.74 20.43
N LYS A 54 10.46 -11.68 19.49
CA LYS A 54 9.85 -13.01 19.66
C LYS A 54 10.52 -13.84 20.75
N ALA A 55 11.85 -13.80 20.81
CA ALA A 55 12.61 -14.46 21.87
C ALA A 55 12.25 -13.89 23.26
N ARG A 56 12.12 -12.56 23.37
CA ARG A 56 11.64 -11.86 24.56
C ARG A 56 10.23 -12.32 24.92
N ALA A 57 9.28 -12.31 23.99
CA ALA A 57 7.90 -12.73 24.24
C ALA A 57 7.82 -14.17 24.78
N ARG A 58 8.58 -15.11 24.19
CA ARG A 58 8.64 -16.50 24.65
C ARG A 58 9.28 -16.62 26.05
N LYS A 59 10.34 -15.87 26.33
CA LYS A 59 10.98 -15.84 27.64
C LYS A 59 10.02 -15.29 28.71
N GLN A 60 9.35 -14.18 28.44
CA GLN A 60 8.38 -13.57 29.35
C GLN A 60 7.18 -14.50 29.59
N ALA A 61 6.68 -15.18 28.55
CA ALA A 61 5.65 -16.20 28.66
C ALA A 61 6.07 -17.39 29.56
N SER A 62 7.30 -17.89 29.43
CA SER A 62 7.82 -18.92 30.34
C SER A 62 7.87 -18.45 31.79
N LEU A 63 8.34 -17.21 32.03
CA LEU A 63 8.32 -16.63 33.38
C LEU A 63 6.90 -16.55 33.95
N ALA A 64 5.92 -16.08 33.17
CA ALA A 64 4.52 -16.00 33.60
C ALA A 64 3.94 -17.39 33.94
N ARG A 65 4.26 -18.42 33.15
CA ARG A 65 3.88 -19.81 33.43
C ARG A 65 4.48 -20.31 34.74
N GLU A 66 5.79 -20.10 34.93
CA GLU A 66 6.49 -20.53 36.14
C GLU A 66 5.95 -19.85 37.40
N ILE A 67 5.68 -18.54 37.34
CA ILE A 67 5.05 -17.78 38.45
C ILE A 67 3.72 -18.42 38.83
N GLN A 68 2.84 -18.63 37.84
CA GLN A 68 1.53 -19.22 38.07
C GLN A 68 1.63 -20.64 38.68
N GLN A 69 2.52 -21.48 38.15
CA GLN A 69 2.72 -22.85 38.64
C GLN A 69 3.23 -22.88 40.07
N LEU A 70 4.18 -22.00 40.42
CA LEU A 70 4.73 -21.91 41.77
C LEU A 70 3.67 -21.44 42.79
N GLU A 71 2.86 -20.45 42.42
CA GLU A 71 1.78 -19.95 43.28
C GLU A 71 0.66 -20.96 43.45
N ALA A 72 0.24 -21.63 42.38
CA ALA A 72 -0.75 -22.70 42.43
C ALA A 72 -0.26 -23.87 43.29
N SER A 73 0.99 -24.31 43.11
CA SER A 73 1.60 -25.37 43.93
C SER A 73 1.65 -24.97 45.42
N ARG A 74 1.96 -23.71 45.70
CA ARG A 74 1.98 -23.18 47.07
C ARG A 74 0.58 -23.23 47.70
N ALA A 75 -0.45 -22.84 46.97
CA ALA A 75 -1.84 -22.88 47.43
C ALA A 75 -2.33 -24.32 47.67
N MET A 76 -2.00 -25.26 46.78
CA MET A 76 -2.30 -26.68 46.97
C MET A 76 -1.62 -27.25 48.21
N LEU A 77 -0.36 -26.89 48.45
CA LEU A 77 0.39 -27.33 49.63
C LEU A 77 -0.20 -26.74 50.92
N GLU A 78 -0.62 -25.48 50.89
CA GLU A 78 -1.31 -24.83 52.01
C GLU A 78 -2.62 -25.54 52.36
N ALA A 79 -3.41 -25.94 51.37
CA ALA A 79 -4.66 -26.66 51.59
C ALA A 79 -4.42 -28.10 52.11
N ALA A 80 -3.40 -28.80 51.59
CA ALA A 80 -3.17 -30.21 51.92
C ALA A 80 -2.37 -30.42 53.21
N ASN A 81 -1.41 -29.54 53.51
CA ASN A 81 -0.56 -29.64 54.69
C ASN A 81 -0.07 -28.26 55.16
N PRO A 82 -0.91 -27.52 55.92
CA PRO A 82 -0.59 -26.18 56.41
C PRO A 82 0.74 -26.08 57.17
N ASP A 83 1.16 -27.16 57.85
CA ASP A 83 2.35 -27.21 58.69
C ASP A 83 3.67 -27.25 57.89
N LYS A 84 3.62 -27.50 56.57
CA LYS A 84 4.80 -27.49 55.67
C LYS A 84 5.25 -26.08 55.27
N GLN A 85 5.41 -25.20 56.25
CA GLN A 85 5.71 -23.78 56.02
C GLN A 85 7.00 -23.53 55.23
N GLY A 86 8.08 -24.29 55.49
CA GLY A 86 9.36 -24.12 54.78
C GLY A 86 9.25 -24.34 53.26
N ALA A 87 8.47 -25.34 52.83
CA ALA A 87 8.23 -25.59 51.41
C ALA A 87 7.35 -24.50 50.78
N ARG A 88 6.36 -23.97 51.51
CA ARG A 88 5.54 -22.84 51.04
C ARG A 88 6.35 -21.55 50.86
N ILE A 89 7.28 -21.27 51.77
CA ILE A 89 8.20 -20.13 51.68
C ILE A 89 9.12 -20.30 50.47
N ALA A 90 9.74 -21.47 50.29
CA ALA A 90 10.62 -21.73 49.14
C ALA A 90 9.91 -21.53 47.79
N LEU A 91 8.65 -21.97 47.67
CA LEU A 91 7.83 -21.73 46.48
C LEU A 91 7.53 -20.25 46.26
N ALA A 92 7.21 -19.50 47.32
CA ALA A 92 6.97 -18.06 47.26
C ALA A 92 8.22 -17.28 46.84
N ASP A 93 9.39 -17.64 47.40
CA ASP A 93 10.66 -17.00 47.06
C ASP A 93 11.03 -17.24 45.59
N LEU A 94 10.83 -18.46 45.09
CA LEU A 94 11.03 -18.77 43.66
C LEU A 94 10.08 -17.98 42.77
N ALA A 95 8.81 -17.83 43.17
CA ALA A 95 7.83 -17.05 42.40
C ALA A 95 8.23 -15.57 42.34
N GLU A 96 8.69 -15.00 43.46
CA GLU A 96 9.15 -13.62 43.51
C GLU A 96 10.42 -13.40 42.68
N GLN A 97 11.36 -14.34 42.70
CA GLN A 97 12.53 -14.31 41.82
C GLN A 97 12.14 -14.27 40.34
N ARG A 98 11.10 -15.00 39.93
CA ARG A 98 10.59 -14.95 38.55
C ARG A 98 9.84 -13.65 38.26
N ARG A 99 9.04 -13.16 39.21
CA ARG A 99 8.31 -11.89 39.11
C ARG A 99 9.24 -10.69 38.91
N SER A 100 10.39 -10.69 39.59
CA SER A 100 11.43 -9.66 39.43
C SER A 100 12.05 -9.60 38.02
N LYS A 101 11.98 -10.72 37.27
CA LYS A 101 12.47 -10.83 35.88
C LYS A 101 11.37 -10.60 34.84
N LEU A 102 10.10 -10.51 35.27
CA LEU A 102 8.98 -10.23 34.39
C LEU A 102 8.97 -8.73 34.07
N ASP A 103 9.01 -8.39 32.79
CA ASP A 103 9.07 -7.00 32.35
C ASP A 103 7.80 -6.23 32.74
N GLY A 104 7.92 -4.91 32.92
CA GLY A 104 6.81 -4.06 33.39
C GLY A 104 5.60 -4.07 32.44
N ASP A 105 5.83 -3.99 31.14
CA ASP A 105 4.82 -4.08 30.09
C ASP A 105 4.15 -5.47 30.05
N ALA A 106 4.93 -6.55 30.15
CA ALA A 106 4.42 -7.92 30.22
C ALA A 106 3.53 -8.15 31.45
N ARG A 107 3.93 -7.60 32.61
CA ARG A 107 3.14 -7.63 33.84
C ARG A 107 1.83 -6.87 33.67
N GLN A 108 1.88 -5.69 33.06
CA GLN A 108 0.71 -4.86 32.80
C GLN A 108 -0.29 -5.57 31.88
N LEU A 109 0.17 -6.26 30.83
CA LEU A 109 -0.68 -7.05 29.94
C LEU A 109 -1.49 -8.12 30.70
N LEU A 110 -0.85 -8.87 31.61
CA LEU A 110 -1.54 -9.86 32.43
C LEU A 110 -2.52 -9.21 33.43
N GLN A 111 -2.14 -8.08 34.03
CA GLN A 111 -3.00 -7.35 34.97
C GLN A 111 -4.27 -6.80 34.31
N GLN A 112 -4.18 -6.37 33.05
CA GLN A 112 -5.30 -5.81 32.28
C GLN A 112 -6.21 -6.87 31.65
N TRP A 113 -5.80 -8.14 31.63
CA TRP A 113 -6.56 -9.21 31.00
C TRP A 113 -7.99 -9.38 31.54
N PRO A 114 -8.25 -9.38 32.86
CA PRO A 114 -9.62 -9.49 33.39
C PRO A 114 -10.53 -8.34 32.92
N ASP A 115 -10.00 -7.12 32.84
CA ASP A 115 -10.72 -5.96 32.33
C ASP A 115 -11.00 -6.08 30.83
N MET A 116 -10.06 -6.63 30.07
CA MET A 116 -10.25 -6.95 28.64
C MET A 116 -11.37 -7.99 28.46
N LEU A 117 -11.37 -9.09 29.22
CA LEU A 117 -12.45 -10.08 29.21
C LEU A 117 -13.81 -9.42 29.46
N LYS A 118 -13.90 -8.55 30.48
CA LYS A 118 -15.13 -7.82 30.80
C LYS A 118 -15.56 -6.89 29.67
N ALA A 119 -14.62 -6.17 29.05
CA ALA A 119 -14.91 -5.23 27.99
C ALA A 119 -15.46 -5.93 26.72
N TYR A 120 -14.99 -7.14 26.41
CA TYR A 120 -15.47 -7.93 25.27
C TYR A 120 -16.57 -8.94 25.62
N ALA A 121 -17.04 -8.99 26.88
CA ALA A 121 -18.09 -9.92 27.32
C ALA A 121 -19.52 -9.43 27.05
N GLY A 122 -19.72 -8.12 27.03
CA GLY A 122 -21.03 -7.48 26.84
C GLY A 122 -21.54 -7.49 25.40
N ASP A 123 -22.73 -6.94 25.21
CA ASP A 123 -23.34 -6.74 23.88
C ASP A 123 -22.83 -5.45 23.20
N GLU A 124 -22.23 -4.52 23.95
CA GLU A 124 -21.65 -3.26 23.46
C GLU A 124 -20.25 -3.01 24.03
N TYR A 125 -19.41 -2.34 23.23
CA TYR A 125 -18.11 -1.81 23.63
C TYR A 125 -18.19 -0.28 23.66
N VAL A 126 -17.98 0.31 24.84
CA VAL A 126 -18.10 1.76 25.04
C VAL A 126 -16.73 2.37 25.21
N VAL A 127 -16.36 3.28 24.30
CA VAL A 127 -15.15 4.10 24.42
C VAL A 127 -15.55 5.56 24.61
N LYS A 128 -15.05 6.17 25.68
CA LYS A 128 -15.20 7.60 25.89
C LYS A 128 -13.99 8.33 25.28
N ILE A 129 -14.21 9.05 24.19
CA ILE A 129 -13.20 9.89 23.56
C ILE A 129 -13.58 11.35 23.82
N ARG A 130 -12.86 12.01 24.73
CA ARG A 130 -13.18 13.36 25.22
C ARG A 130 -14.62 13.40 25.77
N ASP A 131 -15.50 14.20 25.17
CA ASP A 131 -16.90 14.36 25.57
C ASP A 131 -17.88 13.46 24.80
N LYS A 132 -17.39 12.58 23.91
CA LYS A 132 -18.23 11.69 23.10
C LYS A 132 -18.07 10.24 23.55
N GLU A 133 -19.19 9.58 23.85
CA GLU A 133 -19.26 8.13 23.96
C GLU A 133 -19.49 7.53 22.58
N ILE A 134 -18.58 6.65 22.16
CA ILE A 134 -18.75 5.81 20.98
C ILE A 134 -19.12 4.43 21.47
N ARG A 135 -20.28 3.94 21.06
CA ARG A 135 -20.77 2.60 21.36
C ARG A 135 -20.70 1.75 20.11
N THR A 136 -20.03 0.62 20.21
CA THR A 136 -19.91 -0.36 19.13
C THR A 136 -20.62 -1.64 19.55
N ALA A 137 -21.57 -2.11 18.75
CA ALA A 137 -22.19 -3.42 18.99
C ALA A 137 -21.13 -4.53 18.87
N LEU A 138 -21.06 -5.41 19.86
CA LEU A 138 -20.11 -6.53 19.91
C LEU A 138 -20.69 -7.84 19.42
N VAL A 139 -22.02 -7.93 19.32
CA VAL A 139 -22.72 -9.16 19.02
C VAL A 139 -23.63 -8.98 17.80
N THR A 140 -23.58 -9.95 16.90
CA THR A 140 -24.59 -10.16 15.85
C THR A 140 -25.35 -11.43 16.16
N GLN A 141 -26.68 -11.38 16.14
CA GLN A 141 -27.52 -12.57 16.37
C GLN A 141 -27.81 -13.27 15.03
N SER A 142 -27.57 -14.58 14.95
CA SER A 142 -27.94 -15.38 13.78
C SER A 142 -29.45 -15.65 13.73
N LEU A 143 -29.94 -16.13 12.59
CA LEU A 143 -31.34 -16.56 12.44
C LEU A 143 -31.75 -17.66 13.43
N SER A 144 -30.80 -18.49 13.88
CA SER A 144 -31.02 -19.53 14.89
C SER A 144 -31.01 -18.99 16.33
N GLY A 145 -30.80 -17.69 16.51
CA GLY A 145 -30.74 -17.04 17.82
C GLY A 145 -29.34 -17.04 18.47
N THR A 146 -28.32 -17.61 17.82
CA THR A 146 -26.95 -17.67 18.35
C THR A 146 -26.29 -16.29 18.34
N LYS A 147 -25.71 -15.88 19.47
CA LYS A 147 -24.92 -14.66 19.60
C LYS A 147 -23.51 -14.87 19.05
N ILE A 148 -23.19 -14.27 17.91
CA ILE A 148 -21.86 -14.27 17.30
C ILE A 148 -21.11 -13.00 17.71
N ARG A 149 -20.00 -13.14 18.43
CA ARG A 149 -19.17 -11.99 18.84
C ARG A 149 -18.29 -11.51 17.69
N LYS A 150 -18.15 -10.19 17.54
CA LYS A 150 -17.20 -9.57 16.61
C LYS A 150 -15.76 -9.99 16.91
N VAL A 151 -15.36 -9.99 18.18
CA VAL A 151 -14.02 -10.46 18.60
C VAL A 151 -14.20 -11.55 19.65
N VAL A 152 -13.60 -12.72 19.39
CA VAL A 152 -13.57 -13.85 20.33
C VAL A 152 -12.20 -13.88 21.00
N LEU A 153 -12.21 -13.91 22.34
CA LEU A 153 -11.01 -13.99 23.17
C LEU A 153 -10.68 -15.46 23.50
N PRO A 154 -9.40 -15.84 23.62
CA PRO A 154 -9.03 -17.18 24.04
C PRO A 154 -9.46 -17.46 25.49
N ALA A 155 -9.79 -18.72 25.78
CA ALA A 155 -10.12 -19.20 27.13
C ALA A 155 -8.90 -19.84 27.83
N TYR A 156 -7.70 -19.30 27.62
CA TYR A 156 -6.48 -19.85 28.22
C TYR A 156 -6.46 -19.64 29.74
N GLU A 157 -6.25 -20.72 30.48
CA GLU A 157 -5.99 -20.66 31.92
C GLU A 157 -4.50 -20.44 32.22
N CYS A 158 -3.62 -20.94 31.36
CA CYS A 158 -2.18 -20.78 31.55
C CYS A 158 -1.74 -19.34 31.25
N HIS A 159 -1.18 -18.64 32.24
CA HIS A 159 -0.67 -17.28 32.08
C HIS A 159 0.47 -17.19 31.05
N GLY A 160 1.20 -18.28 30.83
CA GLY A 160 2.22 -18.34 29.78
C GLY A 160 1.64 -18.31 28.37
N GLU A 161 0.59 -19.10 28.09
CA GLU A 161 -0.09 -19.06 26.79
C GLU A 161 -0.78 -17.71 26.58
N LEU A 162 -1.44 -17.20 27.62
CA LEU A 162 -2.08 -15.90 27.58
C LEU A 162 -1.09 -14.77 27.25
N LEU A 163 0.04 -14.69 27.97
CA LEU A 163 1.02 -13.63 27.74
C LEU A 163 1.67 -13.78 26.35
N LYS A 164 1.97 -15.01 25.92
CA LYS A 164 2.47 -15.28 24.57
C LYS A 164 1.51 -14.75 23.51
N TRP A 165 0.22 -15.04 23.65
CA TRP A 165 -0.82 -14.57 22.73
C TRP A 165 -0.96 -13.04 22.73
N LEU A 166 -1.00 -12.41 23.90
CA LEU A 166 -1.08 -10.95 24.05
C LEU A 166 0.12 -10.22 23.42
N MET A 167 1.31 -10.82 23.45
CA MET A 167 2.50 -10.23 22.86
C MET A 167 2.64 -10.54 21.35
N LEU A 168 2.27 -11.73 20.88
CA LEU A 168 2.52 -12.12 19.49
C LEU A 168 1.37 -11.83 18.54
N GLU A 169 0.14 -11.73 19.03
CA GLU A 169 -1.05 -11.57 18.19
C GLU A 169 -2.00 -10.48 18.68
N ASN A 170 -2.36 -10.54 19.96
CA ASN A 170 -3.30 -9.65 20.64
C ASN A 170 -4.68 -9.53 19.94
N VAL A 171 -5.60 -8.75 20.51
CA VAL A 171 -6.84 -8.37 19.83
C VAL A 171 -6.57 -7.39 18.68
N PRO A 172 -7.46 -7.32 17.66
CA PRO A 172 -7.41 -6.23 16.68
C PRO A 172 -7.34 -4.86 17.37
N GLY A 173 -6.53 -3.95 16.82
CA GLY A 173 -6.34 -2.61 17.35
C GLY A 173 -5.35 -2.49 18.51
N SER A 174 -4.73 -3.58 18.94
CA SER A 174 -3.69 -3.59 19.99
C SER A 174 -2.37 -4.15 19.46
N PHE A 175 -1.24 -3.62 19.92
CA PHE A 175 0.10 -4.06 19.50
C PHE A 175 0.27 -5.58 19.71
N PRO A 176 0.85 -6.35 18.75
CA PRO A 176 1.54 -5.90 17.52
C PRO A 176 0.62 -5.80 16.29
N TYR A 177 -0.69 -5.62 16.49
CA TYR A 177 -1.70 -5.42 15.44
C TYR A 177 -1.81 -6.59 14.46
N ALA A 178 -1.39 -7.80 14.84
CA ALA A 178 -1.39 -8.96 13.95
C ALA A 178 -2.80 -9.25 13.41
N ALA A 179 -3.84 -9.14 14.25
CA ALA A 179 -5.23 -9.37 13.87
C ALA A 179 -5.93 -8.14 13.24
N GLY A 180 -5.22 -7.03 13.04
CA GLY A 180 -5.76 -5.81 12.46
C GLY A 180 -5.35 -4.56 13.24
N VAL A 181 -5.28 -3.42 12.55
CA VAL A 181 -4.82 -2.13 13.11
C VAL A 181 -5.90 -1.32 13.82
N PHE A 182 -7.17 -1.70 13.66
CA PHE A 182 -8.32 -1.07 14.30
C PHE A 182 -9.03 -2.07 15.21
N ALA A 183 -9.65 -1.58 16.28
CA ALA A 183 -10.35 -2.43 17.25
C ALA A 183 -11.51 -3.20 16.63
N PHE A 184 -12.24 -2.55 15.71
CA PHE A 184 -13.34 -3.12 14.95
C PHE A 184 -13.31 -2.60 13.52
N LYS A 185 -13.90 -3.34 12.59
CA LYS A 185 -14.14 -2.89 11.21
C LYS A 185 -15.07 -1.67 11.20
N ARG A 186 -14.97 -0.84 10.17
CA ARG A 186 -15.81 0.36 10.03
C ARG A 186 -17.26 -0.04 9.77
N GLU A 187 -18.19 0.54 10.52
CA GLU A 187 -19.61 0.45 10.21
C GLU A 187 -19.96 1.46 9.11
N GLY A 188 -20.66 1.01 8.06
CA GLY A 188 -21.11 1.87 6.96
C GLY A 188 -20.06 2.23 5.90
N GLU A 189 -18.80 1.79 6.05
CA GLU A 189 -17.74 1.95 5.04
C GLU A 189 -17.06 0.59 4.79
N ASP A 190 -17.68 -0.22 3.92
CA ASP A 190 -17.11 -1.49 3.49
C ASP A 190 -15.72 -1.27 2.83
N PRO A 191 -14.79 -2.24 2.93
CA PRO A 191 -13.45 -2.10 2.36
C PRO A 191 -13.42 -2.06 0.82
N THR A 192 -14.58 -2.26 0.18
CA THR A 192 -14.75 -2.32 -1.26
C THR A 192 -14.19 -1.09 -1.94
N ARG A 193 -13.28 -1.33 -2.90
CA ARG A 193 -12.70 -0.33 -3.77
C ARG A 193 -12.53 -0.95 -5.15
N MET A 194 -13.35 -0.52 -6.10
CA MET A 194 -13.31 -1.04 -7.47
C MET A 194 -12.40 -0.20 -8.34
N PHE A 195 -11.55 -0.90 -9.09
CA PHE A 195 -10.66 -0.35 -10.09
C PHE A 195 -11.46 -0.01 -11.35
N ALA A 196 -11.35 1.22 -11.84
CA ALA A 196 -12.02 1.67 -13.06
C ALA A 196 -11.16 2.68 -13.83
N GLY A 197 -11.20 2.60 -15.14
CA GLY A 197 -10.51 3.50 -16.05
C GLY A 197 -10.62 3.00 -17.47
N GLU A 198 -11.29 3.75 -18.33
CA GLU A 198 -11.45 3.40 -19.73
C GLU A 198 -11.82 4.63 -20.57
N GLY A 199 -11.19 4.79 -21.73
CA GLY A 199 -11.47 5.88 -22.68
C GLY A 199 -11.02 7.23 -22.15
N ASP A 200 -11.87 8.24 -22.34
CA ASP A 200 -11.62 9.59 -21.85
C ASP A 200 -12.06 9.78 -20.38
N ALA A 201 -11.76 10.96 -19.84
CA ALA A 201 -12.12 11.34 -18.48
C ALA A 201 -13.64 11.26 -18.23
N PHE A 202 -14.46 11.55 -19.24
CA PHE A 202 -15.92 11.61 -19.13
C PHE A 202 -16.53 10.21 -19.02
N ARG A 203 -16.07 9.24 -19.82
CA ARG A 203 -16.53 7.85 -19.73
C ARG A 203 -16.16 7.24 -18.40
N THR A 204 -14.93 7.46 -17.94
CA THR A 204 -14.49 6.96 -16.64
C THR A 204 -15.26 7.62 -15.49
N ASN A 205 -15.56 8.93 -15.56
CA ASN A 205 -16.41 9.60 -14.57
C ASN A 205 -17.82 8.97 -14.48
N ARG A 206 -18.44 8.66 -15.63
CA ARG A 206 -19.74 7.94 -15.66
C ARG A 206 -19.64 6.59 -14.96
N ARG A 207 -18.56 5.82 -15.22
CA ARG A 207 -18.33 4.54 -14.53
C ARG A 207 -18.13 4.72 -13.03
N PHE A 208 -17.40 5.74 -12.58
CA PHE A 208 -17.29 6.04 -11.13
C PHE A 208 -18.64 6.34 -10.49
N LYS A 209 -19.52 7.07 -11.18
CA LYS A 209 -20.87 7.36 -10.69
C LYS A 209 -21.70 6.07 -10.57
N LEU A 210 -21.60 5.17 -11.55
CA LEU A 210 -22.26 3.86 -11.53
C LEU A 210 -21.77 2.96 -10.37
N VAL A 211 -20.46 2.72 -10.26
CA VAL A 211 -19.93 1.76 -9.26
C VAL A 211 -20.05 2.25 -7.82
N SER A 212 -20.24 3.57 -7.63
CA SER A 212 -20.42 4.17 -6.31
C SER A 212 -21.89 4.48 -5.99
N GLU A 213 -22.82 4.20 -6.90
CA GLU A 213 -24.26 4.45 -6.71
C GLU A 213 -24.80 3.70 -5.49
N GLY A 214 -25.68 4.35 -4.72
CA GLY A 214 -26.25 3.77 -3.49
C GLY A 214 -25.27 3.60 -2.31
N MET A 215 -23.96 3.83 -2.50
CA MET A 215 -22.98 3.73 -1.42
C MET A 215 -22.80 5.06 -0.67
N PRO A 216 -22.86 5.06 0.68
CA PRO A 216 -22.67 6.27 1.49
C PRO A 216 -21.22 6.76 1.47
N ALA A 217 -20.25 5.86 1.26
CA ALA A 217 -18.84 6.18 1.11
C ALA A 217 -18.39 5.97 -0.34
N LYS A 218 -17.73 6.98 -0.92
CA LYS A 218 -17.25 6.97 -2.31
C LYS A 218 -15.76 6.61 -2.33
N ARG A 219 -15.43 5.34 -2.59
CA ARG A 219 -14.06 4.82 -2.61
C ARG A 219 -13.62 4.50 -4.04
N LEU A 220 -13.12 5.51 -4.74
CA LEU A 220 -12.77 5.42 -6.16
C LEU A 220 -11.35 4.86 -6.35
N SER A 221 -11.11 4.10 -7.41
CA SER A 221 -9.75 3.68 -7.80
C SER A 221 -9.54 3.82 -9.30
N THR A 222 -8.58 4.64 -9.68
CA THR A 222 -8.34 5.06 -11.07
C THR A 222 -7.22 4.25 -11.71
N ALA A 223 -7.51 3.68 -12.87
CA ALA A 223 -6.56 3.05 -13.78
C ALA A 223 -6.27 4.00 -14.96
N PHE A 224 -5.00 4.33 -15.22
CA PHE A 224 -4.63 5.21 -16.34
C PHE A 224 -4.19 4.40 -17.56
N ASP A 225 -4.40 4.95 -18.76
CA ASP A 225 -3.97 4.32 -20.00
C ASP A 225 -2.43 4.27 -20.09
N SER A 226 -1.91 3.39 -20.95
CA SER A 226 -0.45 3.25 -21.10
C SER A 226 0.27 4.54 -21.54
N VAL A 227 -0.43 5.46 -22.21
CA VAL A 227 0.14 6.74 -22.63
C VAL A 227 0.40 7.63 -21.41
N THR A 228 -0.60 7.77 -20.55
CA THR A 228 -0.52 8.50 -19.27
C THR A 228 0.45 7.83 -18.31
N LEU A 229 0.45 6.49 -18.20
CA LEU A 229 1.35 5.75 -17.33
C LEU A 229 2.84 6.02 -17.62
N TYR A 230 3.17 6.33 -18.88
CA TYR A 230 4.52 6.66 -19.32
C TYR A 230 4.79 8.18 -19.42
N GLY A 231 3.88 9.00 -18.89
CA GLY A 231 4.05 10.46 -18.85
C GLY A 231 4.02 11.12 -20.23
N ALA A 232 3.41 10.48 -21.23
CA ALA A 232 3.29 11.00 -22.58
C ALA A 232 1.93 11.67 -22.79
N ASP A 233 1.87 12.60 -23.75
CA ASP A 233 0.62 13.15 -24.25
C ASP A 233 0.03 12.27 -25.37
N PRO A 234 -1.30 12.24 -25.55
CA PRO A 234 -1.92 11.61 -26.72
C PRO A 234 -1.44 12.27 -28.01
N ALA A 235 -1.20 11.47 -29.05
CA ALA A 235 -0.67 11.95 -30.32
C ALA A 235 -1.22 11.13 -31.50
N PRO A 236 -1.33 11.71 -32.72
CA PRO A 236 -1.80 11.00 -33.91
C PRO A 236 -0.83 9.92 -34.41
N ARG A 237 0.42 9.92 -33.90
CA ARG A 237 1.41 8.90 -34.25
C ARG A 237 0.86 7.51 -33.88
N PRO A 238 0.87 6.52 -34.80
CA PRO A 238 0.28 5.20 -34.55
C PRO A 238 0.76 4.51 -33.27
N ASP A 239 2.04 4.67 -32.92
CA ASP A 239 2.66 4.13 -31.69
C ASP A 239 1.94 4.56 -30.40
N ILE A 240 1.33 5.76 -30.42
CA ILE A 240 0.60 6.35 -29.30
C ILE A 240 -0.90 6.24 -29.54
N TYR A 241 -1.39 6.65 -30.71
CA TYR A 241 -2.82 6.76 -31.03
C TYR A 241 -3.59 5.45 -30.77
N GLY A 242 -3.00 4.30 -31.11
CA GLY A 242 -3.63 2.99 -30.87
C GLY A 242 -3.77 2.60 -29.39
N LYS A 243 -3.11 3.33 -28.48
CA LYS A 243 -3.06 3.06 -27.04
C LYS A 243 -3.86 4.07 -26.20
N VAL A 244 -4.19 5.24 -26.76
CA VAL A 244 -4.92 6.31 -26.07
C VAL A 244 -6.27 5.78 -25.59
N GLY A 245 -6.55 5.88 -24.28
CA GLY A 245 -7.81 5.47 -23.65
C GLY A 245 -8.04 3.95 -23.58
N ASN A 246 -7.06 3.13 -23.97
CA ASN A 246 -7.13 1.67 -23.85
C ASN A 246 -6.49 1.20 -22.53
N SER A 247 -7.12 0.21 -21.89
CA SER A 247 -6.68 -0.36 -20.61
C SER A 247 -6.56 0.66 -19.46
N GLY A 248 -7.25 1.79 -19.58
CA GLY A 248 -7.22 2.87 -18.60
C GLY A 248 -7.77 4.18 -19.16
N VAL A 249 -7.93 5.17 -18.29
CA VAL A 249 -8.34 6.52 -18.68
C VAL A 249 -7.17 7.34 -19.21
N SER A 250 -7.38 8.09 -20.29
CA SER A 250 -6.38 9.02 -20.84
C SER A 250 -6.45 10.38 -20.15
N ILE A 251 -5.38 10.79 -19.46
CA ILE A 251 -5.30 12.07 -18.74
C ILE A 251 -4.00 12.77 -19.12
N ALA A 252 -4.09 13.87 -19.86
CA ALA A 252 -2.94 14.63 -20.33
C ALA A 252 -2.81 16.00 -19.67
N THR A 253 -3.92 16.55 -19.18
CA THR A 253 -4.00 17.92 -18.66
C THR A 253 -4.77 17.99 -17.34
N LEU A 254 -4.63 19.11 -16.62
CA LEU A 254 -5.45 19.40 -15.44
C LEU A 254 -6.95 19.44 -15.77
N ASP A 255 -7.33 19.89 -16.97
CA ASP A 255 -8.73 19.93 -17.39
C ASP A 255 -9.35 18.53 -17.52
N ASP A 256 -8.55 17.53 -17.93
CA ASP A 256 -8.99 16.14 -17.96
C ASP A 256 -9.15 15.59 -16.54
N MET A 257 -8.21 15.90 -15.64
CA MET A 257 -8.27 15.50 -14.23
C MET A 257 -9.50 16.07 -13.52
N LYS A 258 -9.88 17.31 -13.85
CA LYS A 258 -11.12 17.94 -13.36
C LYS A 258 -12.36 17.21 -13.86
N ALA A 259 -12.43 16.91 -15.15
CA ALA A 259 -13.54 16.16 -15.74
C ALA A 259 -13.67 14.76 -15.14
N LEU A 260 -12.55 14.10 -14.83
CA LEU A 260 -12.52 12.75 -14.26
C LEU A 260 -13.24 12.66 -12.92
N TYR A 261 -13.07 13.66 -12.05
CA TYR A 261 -13.64 13.68 -10.70
C TYR A 261 -14.81 14.66 -10.53
N ASP A 262 -15.38 15.13 -11.64
CA ASP A 262 -16.56 16.00 -11.60
C ASP A 262 -17.73 15.31 -10.88
N GLY A 263 -18.41 16.07 -10.02
CA GLY A 263 -19.50 15.59 -9.17
C GLY A 263 -19.07 14.81 -7.92
N PHE A 264 -17.76 14.62 -7.67
CA PHE A 264 -17.25 14.03 -6.44
C PHE A 264 -16.56 15.08 -5.58
N ASP A 265 -17.06 15.32 -4.36
CA ASP A 265 -16.39 16.17 -3.37
C ASP A 265 -15.12 15.46 -2.84
N LEU A 266 -13.96 15.90 -3.31
CA LEU A 266 -12.66 15.32 -2.96
C LEU A 266 -12.20 15.63 -1.52
N CYS A 267 -12.82 16.62 -0.87
CA CYS A 267 -12.55 16.95 0.54
C CYS A 267 -13.60 16.36 1.50
N SER A 268 -14.62 15.68 0.98
CA SER A 268 -15.59 14.99 1.82
C SER A 268 -14.90 13.93 2.70
N PRO A 269 -15.27 13.83 3.99
CA PRO A 269 -14.74 12.80 4.88
C PRO A 269 -15.20 11.37 4.48
N THR A 270 -16.13 11.21 3.54
CA THR A 270 -16.58 9.90 3.06
C THR A 270 -16.16 9.63 1.61
N THR A 271 -15.40 10.53 0.99
CA THR A 271 -14.79 10.31 -0.34
C THR A 271 -13.31 9.99 -0.18
N SER A 272 -12.81 9.02 -0.94
CA SER A 272 -11.36 8.78 -1.04
C SER A 272 -10.98 8.22 -2.41
N VAL A 273 -9.99 8.82 -3.04
CA VAL A 273 -9.54 8.47 -4.39
C VAL A 273 -8.18 7.77 -4.34
N SER A 274 -8.07 6.60 -4.96
CA SER A 274 -6.80 5.91 -5.18
C SER A 274 -6.41 6.05 -6.65
N MET A 275 -5.16 6.40 -6.94
CA MET A 275 -4.64 6.57 -8.29
C MET A 275 -3.43 5.67 -8.50
N THR A 276 -3.55 4.72 -9.43
CA THR A 276 -2.46 3.78 -9.75
C THR A 276 -1.59 4.35 -10.84
N ILE A 277 -0.59 5.12 -10.42
CA ILE A 277 0.38 5.80 -11.28
C ILE A 277 1.76 5.75 -10.59
N ASN A 278 2.83 5.56 -11.37
CA ASN A 278 4.20 5.44 -10.84
C ASN A 278 5.16 6.46 -11.46
N GLY A 279 5.66 6.23 -12.68
CA GLY A 279 6.65 7.11 -13.33
C GLY A 279 6.32 8.62 -13.26
N PRO A 280 5.15 9.05 -13.76
CA PRO A 280 4.72 10.45 -13.69
C PRO A 280 3.80 10.74 -12.48
N ALA A 281 3.84 9.92 -11.43
CA ALA A 281 3.01 10.10 -10.24
C ALA A 281 3.08 11.50 -9.61
N PRO A 282 4.25 12.17 -9.52
CA PRO A 282 4.32 13.53 -9.00
C PRO A 282 3.47 14.53 -9.81
N SER A 283 3.49 14.43 -11.15
CA SER A 283 2.71 15.32 -12.02
C SER A 283 1.21 15.05 -11.90
N ILE A 284 0.81 13.78 -11.90
CA ILE A 284 -0.60 13.39 -11.74
C ILE A 284 -1.14 13.75 -10.34
N LEU A 285 -0.32 13.59 -9.30
CA LEU A 285 -0.66 14.02 -7.94
C LEU A 285 -0.85 15.54 -7.86
N ALA A 286 0.01 16.32 -8.50
CA ALA A 286 -0.14 17.77 -8.58
C ALA A 286 -1.42 18.16 -9.32
N MET A 287 -1.79 17.46 -10.40
CA MET A 287 -3.08 17.67 -11.08
C MET A 287 -4.24 17.39 -10.13
N PHE A 288 -4.22 16.26 -9.42
CA PHE A 288 -5.27 15.88 -8.47
C PHE A 288 -5.43 16.90 -7.33
N MET A 289 -4.32 17.34 -6.73
CA MET A 289 -4.34 18.34 -5.65
C MET A 289 -4.92 19.67 -6.14
N ASN A 290 -4.55 20.09 -7.37
CA ASN A 290 -5.14 21.29 -7.97
C ASN A 290 -6.62 21.12 -8.31
N THR A 291 -7.08 19.93 -8.72
CA THR A 291 -8.51 19.65 -8.88
C THR A 291 -9.28 19.82 -7.57
N ALA A 292 -8.77 19.27 -6.45
CA ALA A 292 -9.41 19.41 -5.14
C ALA A 292 -9.44 20.88 -4.65
N ILE A 293 -8.37 21.63 -4.92
CA ILE A 293 -8.29 23.06 -4.59
C ILE A 293 -9.32 23.84 -5.43
N ASP A 294 -9.34 23.61 -6.74
CA ASP A 294 -10.22 24.32 -7.66
C ASP A 294 -11.71 24.01 -7.39
N GLN A 295 -12.06 22.79 -6.94
CA GLN A 295 -13.41 22.46 -6.47
C GLN A 295 -13.84 23.36 -5.30
N ASN A 296 -12.96 23.59 -4.33
CA ASN A 296 -13.29 24.40 -3.14
C ASN A 296 -13.25 25.90 -3.43
N LEU A 297 -12.41 26.36 -4.36
CA LEU A 297 -12.46 27.73 -4.87
C LEU A 297 -13.76 27.98 -5.65
N ALA A 298 -14.19 27.03 -6.49
CA ALA A 298 -15.46 27.11 -7.19
C ALA A 298 -16.64 27.11 -6.23
N LYS A 299 -16.61 26.27 -5.19
CA LYS A 299 -17.61 26.27 -4.12
C LYS A 299 -17.68 27.61 -3.40
N PHE A 300 -16.53 28.19 -3.04
CA PHE A 300 -16.49 29.52 -2.44
C PHE A 300 -17.16 30.57 -3.33
N ARG A 301 -16.87 30.57 -4.63
CA ARG A 301 -17.48 31.50 -5.60
C ARG A 301 -19.00 31.32 -5.67
N ALA A 302 -19.48 30.07 -5.71
CA ALA A 302 -20.91 29.79 -5.72
C ALA A 302 -21.61 30.24 -4.42
N ASP A 303 -20.96 30.04 -3.28
CA ASP A 303 -21.54 30.36 -1.96
C ASP A 303 -21.48 31.86 -1.62
N ASN A 304 -20.56 32.63 -2.23
CA ASN A 304 -20.29 34.03 -1.88
C ASN A 304 -20.49 35.03 -3.03
N ASP A 305 -20.75 34.56 -4.26
CA ASP A 305 -20.95 35.37 -5.47
C ASP A 305 -19.81 36.36 -5.78
N ARG A 306 -18.56 35.97 -5.45
CA ARG A 306 -17.34 36.73 -5.72
C ARG A 306 -16.10 35.85 -5.76
N GLU A 307 -15.02 36.37 -6.35
CA GLU A 307 -13.70 35.76 -6.24
C GLU A 307 -13.18 35.82 -4.79
N PRO A 308 -12.48 34.76 -4.31
CA PRO A 308 -11.77 34.81 -3.05
C PRO A 308 -10.61 35.81 -3.15
N THR A 309 -10.37 36.54 -2.07
CA THR A 309 -9.14 37.33 -1.92
C THR A 309 -7.93 36.39 -1.83
N ALA A 310 -6.72 36.93 -1.99
CA ALA A 310 -5.50 36.12 -1.92
C ALA A 310 -5.35 35.37 -0.58
N ASP A 311 -5.73 36.00 0.54
CA ASP A 311 -5.71 35.39 1.87
C ASP A 311 -6.76 34.28 2.02
N GLU A 312 -7.97 34.49 1.48
CA GLU A 312 -9.02 33.45 1.47
C GLU A 312 -8.63 32.26 0.60
N ALA A 313 -8.06 32.51 -0.58
CA ALA A 313 -7.58 31.46 -1.47
C ALA A 313 -6.45 30.63 -0.83
N ALA A 314 -5.53 31.28 -0.12
CA ALA A 314 -4.47 30.61 0.63
C ALA A 314 -5.05 29.72 1.75
N LYS A 315 -5.99 30.25 2.54
CA LYS A 315 -6.69 29.47 3.59
C LYS A 315 -7.47 28.29 3.04
N ILE A 316 -8.13 28.46 1.88
CA ILE A 316 -8.82 27.37 1.19
C ILE A 316 -7.82 26.30 0.76
N LYS A 317 -6.69 26.68 0.15
CA LYS A 317 -5.64 25.75 -0.25
C LYS A 317 -5.11 24.95 0.94
N ASP A 318 -4.76 25.60 2.04
CA ASP A 318 -4.24 24.93 3.25
C ASP A 318 -5.28 23.97 3.85
N TRP A 319 -6.55 24.39 3.88
CA TRP A 319 -7.64 23.54 4.35
C TRP A 319 -7.82 22.31 3.45
N VAL A 320 -7.83 22.48 2.13
CA VAL A 320 -7.95 21.37 1.16
C VAL A 320 -6.83 20.37 1.33
N LEU A 321 -5.57 20.84 1.38
CA LEU A 321 -4.40 19.97 1.53
C LEU A 321 -4.46 19.15 2.84
N ALA A 322 -4.98 19.73 3.93
CA ALA A 322 -5.16 19.02 5.19
C ALA A 322 -6.32 18.01 5.20
N HIS A 323 -7.34 18.19 4.36
CA HIS A 323 -8.58 17.40 4.39
C HIS A 323 -8.73 16.40 3.26
N VAL A 324 -8.06 16.60 2.12
CA VAL A 324 -8.13 15.73 0.95
C VAL A 324 -7.73 14.30 1.31
N ARG A 325 -8.53 13.32 0.85
CA ARG A 325 -8.35 11.91 1.18
C ARG A 325 -8.04 11.09 -0.06
N GLY A 326 -6.98 10.31 0.00
CA GLY A 326 -6.64 9.44 -1.11
C GLY A 326 -5.30 8.74 -1.00
N THR A 327 -4.91 8.11 -2.09
CA THR A 327 -3.66 7.37 -2.23
C THR A 327 -3.13 7.58 -3.64
N VAL A 328 -1.84 7.87 -3.77
CA VAL A 328 -1.10 7.70 -5.02
C VAL A 328 -0.21 6.47 -4.87
N GLN A 329 -0.08 5.65 -5.93
CA GLN A 329 0.73 4.44 -5.83
C GLN A 329 2.21 4.75 -5.71
N ALA A 330 2.81 5.37 -6.73
CA ALA A 330 4.11 6.04 -6.69
C ALA A 330 5.27 5.21 -6.07
N ASP A 331 5.20 3.89 -6.11
CA ASP A 331 6.28 3.02 -5.63
C ASP A 331 7.21 2.73 -6.81
N ILE A 332 8.35 3.41 -6.82
CA ILE A 332 9.35 3.33 -7.88
C ILE A 332 10.23 2.08 -7.73
N LEU A 333 10.38 1.53 -6.52
CA LEU A 333 11.25 0.38 -6.30
C LEU A 333 10.67 -0.86 -6.97
N LYS A 334 9.34 -1.06 -6.88
CA LYS A 334 8.68 -2.17 -7.60
C LYS A 334 8.72 -2.02 -9.12
N GLU A 335 8.88 -0.81 -9.65
CA GLU A 335 8.88 -0.57 -11.09
C GLU A 335 10.10 -1.18 -11.75
N ASP A 336 11.28 -1.03 -11.13
CA ASP A 336 12.50 -1.69 -11.59
C ASP A 336 12.44 -3.22 -11.33
N GLN A 337 11.81 -3.64 -10.23
CA GLN A 337 11.79 -5.05 -9.83
C GLN A 337 10.80 -5.90 -10.65
N GLY A 338 9.57 -5.41 -10.91
CA GLY A 338 8.49 -6.23 -11.44
C GLY A 338 7.58 -5.59 -12.51
N GLN A 339 7.27 -4.28 -12.43
CA GLN A 339 6.24 -3.69 -13.31
C GLN A 339 6.76 -3.03 -14.60
N ASN A 340 8.01 -2.59 -14.62
CA ASN A 340 8.70 -2.01 -15.78
C ASN A 340 8.08 -0.71 -16.35
N THR A 341 7.46 0.16 -15.54
CA THR A 341 6.97 1.50 -15.98
C THR A 341 7.79 2.69 -15.48
N CYS A 342 9.04 2.44 -15.05
CA CYS A 342 10.01 3.52 -14.78
C CYS A 342 10.32 4.32 -16.05
N ILE A 343 10.11 5.65 -15.98
CA ILE A 343 10.44 6.57 -17.08
C ILE A 343 11.67 7.45 -16.77
N PHE A 344 11.91 7.76 -15.49
CA PHE A 344 13.09 8.49 -15.04
C PHE A 344 14.11 7.55 -14.40
N SER A 345 15.33 8.03 -14.17
CA SER A 345 16.29 7.28 -13.35
C SER A 345 15.71 6.97 -11.96
N THR A 346 16.05 5.79 -11.41
CA THR A 346 15.56 5.35 -10.09
C THR A 346 15.93 6.36 -8.99
N GLU A 347 17.16 6.89 -9.03
CA GLU A 347 17.62 7.92 -8.08
C GLU A 347 16.79 9.21 -8.16
N PHE A 348 16.56 9.73 -9.37
CA PHE A 348 15.75 10.94 -9.55
C PHE A 348 14.31 10.73 -9.08
N SER A 349 13.74 9.57 -9.40
CA SER A 349 12.39 9.22 -9.00
C SER A 349 12.26 9.14 -7.47
N LEU A 350 13.21 8.49 -6.77
CA LEU A 350 13.25 8.45 -5.31
C LEU A 350 13.45 9.83 -4.68
N LYS A 351 14.25 10.71 -5.32
CA LYS A 351 14.39 12.10 -4.90
C LYS A 351 13.05 12.84 -4.95
N VAL A 352 12.32 12.75 -6.07
CA VAL A 352 11.03 13.43 -6.21
C VAL A 352 9.96 12.83 -5.29
N MET A 353 10.02 11.52 -5.01
CA MET A 353 9.18 10.89 -3.98
C MET A 353 9.44 11.46 -2.58
N GLY A 354 10.70 11.69 -2.23
CA GLY A 354 11.05 12.41 -1.01
C GLY A 354 10.50 13.84 -1.02
N ASP A 355 10.52 14.54 -2.16
CA ASP A 355 10.02 15.92 -2.27
C ASP A 355 8.52 16.00 -2.01
N ILE A 356 7.76 14.99 -2.47
CA ILE A 356 6.33 14.86 -2.13
C ILE A 356 6.14 14.67 -0.63
N ALA A 357 6.92 13.78 -0.01
CA ALA A 357 6.82 13.51 1.42
C ALA A 357 7.14 14.78 2.24
N GLU A 358 8.19 15.52 1.88
CA GLU A 358 8.54 16.80 2.49
C GLU A 358 7.43 17.84 2.33
N TYR A 359 6.87 17.98 1.12
CA TYR A 359 5.73 18.87 0.86
C TYR A 359 4.53 18.53 1.75
N PHE A 360 4.22 17.23 1.90
CA PHE A 360 3.11 16.75 2.71
C PHE A 360 3.29 17.10 4.18
N VAL A 361 4.51 16.96 4.71
CA VAL A 361 4.82 17.36 6.09
C VAL A 361 4.66 18.87 6.26
N HIS A 362 5.25 19.67 5.37
CA HIS A 362 5.19 21.14 5.46
C HIS A 362 3.77 21.69 5.35
N HIS A 363 2.91 21.08 4.52
CA HIS A 363 1.54 21.52 4.30
C HIS A 363 0.50 20.71 5.07
N ASN A 364 0.93 19.91 6.05
CA ASN A 364 0.05 19.16 6.94
C ASN A 364 -0.93 18.20 6.21
N VAL A 365 -0.50 17.60 5.10
CA VAL A 365 -1.27 16.63 4.31
C VAL A 365 -1.27 15.28 5.04
N ARG A 366 -2.25 15.09 5.94
CA ARG A 366 -2.31 13.93 6.86
C ARG A 366 -3.24 12.81 6.43
N ASN A 367 -4.07 13.06 5.42
CA ASN A 367 -5.15 12.17 5.00
C ASN A 367 -4.95 11.57 3.60
N PHE A 368 -3.81 11.89 2.97
CA PHE A 368 -3.40 11.36 1.68
C PHE A 368 -2.14 10.50 1.85
N TYR A 369 -2.17 9.28 1.32
CA TYR A 369 -1.01 8.40 1.31
C TYR A 369 -0.10 8.78 0.13
N SER A 370 1.13 9.22 0.43
CA SER A 370 2.08 9.70 -0.58
C SER A 370 2.71 8.56 -1.39
N VAL A 371 2.67 7.34 -0.86
CA VAL A 371 3.13 6.12 -1.54
C VAL A 371 2.30 4.93 -1.08
N SER A 372 1.95 4.07 -2.03
CA SER A 372 1.39 2.74 -1.79
C SER A 372 2.42 1.69 -2.18
N ILE A 373 3.24 1.29 -1.22
CA ILE A 373 4.32 0.30 -1.36
C ILE A 373 3.71 -1.03 -1.77
N SER A 374 4.00 -1.52 -2.97
CA SER A 374 3.17 -2.54 -3.62
C SER A 374 3.94 -3.79 -4.03
N GLY A 375 3.42 -4.93 -3.57
CA GLY A 375 3.81 -6.27 -3.97
C GLY A 375 2.93 -6.87 -5.05
N TYR A 376 1.75 -6.30 -5.32
CA TYR A 376 0.81 -6.86 -6.30
C TYR A 376 1.49 -7.18 -7.64
N HIS A 377 2.15 -6.19 -8.24
CA HIS A 377 2.83 -6.31 -9.52
C HIS A 377 4.03 -7.27 -9.48
N ILE A 378 4.72 -7.36 -8.34
CA ILE A 378 5.82 -8.31 -8.11
C ILE A 378 5.28 -9.75 -8.16
N ALA A 379 4.13 -10.00 -7.55
CA ALA A 379 3.46 -11.30 -7.58
C ALA A 379 2.90 -11.64 -8.97
N GLU A 380 2.22 -10.69 -9.61
CA GLU A 380 1.66 -10.89 -10.95
C GLU A 380 2.76 -11.17 -12.00
N ALA A 381 3.98 -10.66 -11.78
CA ALA A 381 5.13 -10.94 -12.66
C ALA A 381 5.71 -12.36 -12.49
N GLY A 382 5.50 -13.02 -11.35
CA GLY A 382 6.33 -14.18 -11.04
C GLY A 382 6.32 -14.65 -9.61
N ALA A 383 6.35 -13.70 -8.68
CA ALA A 383 6.79 -13.99 -7.33
C ALA A 383 5.79 -14.82 -6.54
N ASN A 384 6.30 -15.80 -5.79
CA ASN A 384 5.53 -16.50 -4.79
C ASN A 384 5.17 -15.55 -3.62
N PRO A 385 4.22 -15.91 -2.74
CA PRO A 385 3.78 -15.04 -1.64
C PRO A 385 4.90 -14.61 -0.68
N ILE A 386 5.90 -15.44 -0.42
CA ILE A 386 7.03 -15.12 0.47
C ILE A 386 7.88 -14.01 -0.16
N SER A 387 8.28 -14.20 -1.41
CA SER A 387 9.08 -13.22 -2.16
C SER A 387 8.30 -11.92 -2.35
N GLN A 388 7.01 -12.00 -2.69
CA GLN A 388 6.15 -10.81 -2.73
C GLN A 388 6.22 -10.03 -1.42
N LEU A 389 5.96 -10.67 -0.29
CA LEU A 389 5.89 -10.03 1.02
C LEU A 389 7.24 -9.43 1.42
N ALA A 390 8.33 -10.18 1.25
CA ALA A 390 9.67 -9.73 1.61
C ALA A 390 10.15 -8.56 0.74
N LEU A 391 9.98 -8.63 -0.58
CA LEU A 391 10.37 -7.54 -1.47
C LEU A 391 9.55 -6.28 -1.19
N THR A 392 8.26 -6.42 -0.91
CA THR A 392 7.39 -5.27 -0.60
C THR A 392 7.77 -4.60 0.72
N LEU A 393 7.94 -5.36 1.80
CA LEU A 393 8.31 -4.78 3.09
C LEU A 393 9.72 -4.18 3.06
N SER A 394 10.67 -4.82 2.36
CA SER A 394 12.02 -4.26 2.21
C SER A 394 12.01 -2.96 1.39
N ASN A 395 11.19 -2.85 0.34
CA ASN A 395 10.94 -1.59 -0.35
C ASN A 395 10.38 -0.52 0.59
N GLY A 396 9.40 -0.89 1.44
CA GLY A 396 8.83 0.01 2.43
C GLY A 396 9.85 0.53 3.44
N PHE A 397 10.69 -0.34 4.00
CA PHE A 397 11.79 0.08 4.88
C PHE A 397 12.84 0.91 4.15
N THR A 398 13.04 0.71 2.85
CA THR A 398 13.93 1.56 2.03
C THR A 398 13.41 2.98 1.94
N PHE A 399 12.10 3.18 1.76
CA PHE A 399 11.49 4.51 1.83
C PHE A 399 11.65 5.14 3.23
N VAL A 400 11.51 4.36 4.30
CA VAL A 400 11.73 4.84 5.67
C VAL A 400 13.17 5.32 5.84
N GLU A 401 14.17 4.53 5.46
CA GLU A 401 15.58 4.93 5.53
C GLU A 401 15.87 6.16 4.64
N ALA A 402 15.27 6.23 3.45
CA ALA A 402 15.43 7.35 2.54
C ALA A 402 14.92 8.65 3.14
N TYR A 403 13.73 8.65 3.74
CA TYR A 403 13.15 9.84 4.34
C TYR A 403 13.85 10.25 5.65
N LEU A 404 14.31 9.28 6.44
CA LEU A 404 15.17 9.55 7.60
C LEU A 404 16.51 10.19 7.19
N ALA A 405 17.12 9.72 6.09
CA ALA A 405 18.35 10.30 5.57
C ALA A 405 18.18 11.75 5.09
N ARG A 406 16.95 12.17 4.76
CA ARG A 406 16.60 13.57 4.46
C ARG A 406 16.28 14.41 5.69
N GLY A 407 16.34 13.83 6.90
CA GLY A 407 16.10 14.55 8.15
C GLY A 407 14.64 14.65 8.57
N MET A 408 13.73 13.91 7.92
CA MET A 408 12.32 13.84 8.33
C MET A 408 12.16 12.97 9.58
N HIS A 409 11.30 13.35 10.52
CA HIS A 409 11.00 12.51 11.67
C HIS A 409 10.07 11.35 11.25
N VAL A 410 10.30 10.14 11.77
CA VAL A 410 9.56 8.92 11.35
C VAL A 410 8.04 9.08 11.48
N ASP A 411 7.58 9.76 12.54
CA ASP A 411 6.16 9.95 12.80
C ASP A 411 5.46 10.96 11.88
N ASP A 412 6.23 11.75 11.12
CA ASP A 412 5.68 12.74 10.20
C ASP A 412 5.26 12.12 8.86
N PHE A 413 5.91 11.02 8.44
CA PHE A 413 5.65 10.37 7.16
C PHE A 413 5.15 8.92 7.27
N ALA A 414 5.55 8.16 8.29
CA ALA A 414 5.17 6.74 8.38
C ALA A 414 3.63 6.52 8.39
N PRO A 415 2.81 7.38 9.04
CA PRO A 415 1.36 7.27 8.95
C PRO A 415 0.75 7.48 7.54
N ASN A 416 1.53 8.07 6.63
CA ASN A 416 1.17 8.33 5.23
C ASN A 416 1.70 7.26 4.27
N LEU A 417 2.32 6.20 4.78
CA LEU A 417 2.67 5.01 4.01
C LEU A 417 1.47 4.05 3.96
N SER A 418 1.10 3.62 2.76
CA SER A 418 0.14 2.54 2.53
C SER A 418 0.84 1.36 1.89
N PHE A 419 0.27 0.17 2.02
CA PHE A 419 0.76 -1.04 1.38
C PHE A 419 -0.27 -1.64 0.42
N PHE A 420 0.18 -2.42 -0.55
CA PHE A 420 -0.69 -3.07 -1.52
C PHE A 420 -0.20 -4.46 -1.94
N PHE A 421 -0.95 -5.50 -1.61
CA PHE A 421 -0.62 -6.90 -1.87
C PHE A 421 -1.57 -7.58 -2.87
N SER A 422 -1.08 -8.62 -3.55
CA SER A 422 -1.89 -9.61 -4.26
C SER A 422 -2.28 -10.75 -3.32
N ASN A 423 -3.47 -11.30 -3.48
CA ASN A 423 -3.89 -12.56 -2.87
C ASN A 423 -4.12 -13.62 -3.95
N GLY A 424 -3.33 -14.68 -3.93
CA GLY A 424 -3.46 -15.85 -4.80
C GLY A 424 -4.02 -17.09 -4.08
N MET A 425 -3.70 -18.27 -4.60
CA MET A 425 -4.24 -19.55 -4.12
C MET A 425 -3.32 -20.30 -3.15
N ASP A 426 -2.05 -19.90 -3.06
CA ASP A 426 -1.05 -20.48 -2.16
C ASP A 426 -1.42 -20.26 -0.68
N PRO A 427 -1.05 -21.19 0.22
CA PRO A 427 -1.47 -21.14 1.62
C PRO A 427 -1.02 -19.87 2.35
N GLU A 428 0.18 -19.36 2.06
CA GLU A 428 0.80 -18.21 2.72
C GLU A 428 -0.03 -16.92 2.58
N TYR A 429 -0.84 -16.80 1.52
CA TYR A 429 -1.77 -15.67 1.36
C TYR A 429 -2.78 -15.55 2.50
N THR A 430 -3.04 -16.63 3.23
CA THR A 430 -3.94 -16.64 4.39
C THR A 430 -3.38 -15.84 5.57
N VAL A 431 -2.05 -15.70 5.66
CA VAL A 431 -1.36 -15.03 6.78
C VAL A 431 -0.50 -13.84 6.35
N LEU A 432 -0.45 -13.52 5.05
CA LEU A 432 0.42 -12.47 4.51
C LEU A 432 0.22 -11.12 5.20
N GLY A 433 -1.03 -10.70 5.41
CA GLY A 433 -1.36 -9.42 6.02
C GLY A 433 -0.99 -9.34 7.50
N ARG A 434 -1.30 -10.38 8.29
CA ARG A 434 -0.92 -10.43 9.72
C ARG A 434 0.60 -10.47 9.93
N VAL A 435 1.34 -11.17 9.07
CA VAL A 435 2.82 -11.18 9.11
C VAL A 435 3.34 -9.79 8.78
N ALA A 436 2.82 -9.15 7.71
CA ALA A 436 3.20 -7.79 7.35
C ALA A 436 3.00 -6.80 8.51
N ARG A 437 1.82 -6.84 9.15
CA ARG A 437 1.50 -5.97 10.29
C ARG A 437 2.45 -6.18 11.47
N ARG A 438 2.75 -7.44 11.83
CA ARG A 438 3.61 -7.75 12.98
C ARG A 438 5.06 -7.31 12.75
N ILE A 439 5.64 -7.65 11.60
CA ILE A 439 7.00 -7.22 11.24
C ILE A 439 7.10 -5.69 11.29
N TRP A 440 6.15 -5.00 10.65
CA TRP A 440 6.14 -3.54 10.60
C TRP A 440 5.99 -2.90 11.98
N ALA A 441 5.01 -3.36 12.78
CA ALA A 441 4.73 -2.80 14.09
C ALA A 441 5.94 -2.94 15.03
N VAL A 442 6.55 -4.13 15.07
CA VAL A 442 7.73 -4.41 15.89
C VAL A 442 8.93 -3.57 15.42
N ALA A 443 9.21 -3.53 14.12
CA ALA A 443 10.29 -2.71 13.58
C ALA A 443 10.09 -1.21 13.89
N MET A 444 8.88 -0.68 13.62
CA MET A 444 8.57 0.73 13.87
C MET A 444 8.73 1.11 15.34
N ARG A 445 8.29 0.26 16.26
CA ARG A 445 8.42 0.53 17.70
C ARG A 445 9.86 0.36 18.19
N ASP A 446 10.47 -0.79 17.93
CA ASP A 446 11.70 -1.21 18.62
C ASP A 446 12.96 -0.74 17.89
N ARG A 447 12.93 -0.63 16.55
CA ARG A 447 14.07 -0.18 15.74
C ARG A 447 14.05 1.32 15.44
N TYR A 448 12.86 1.86 15.19
CA TYR A 448 12.68 3.26 14.78
C TYR A 448 12.13 4.18 15.88
N GLY A 449 11.66 3.63 17.01
CA GLY A 449 11.12 4.43 18.12
C GLY A 449 9.85 5.19 17.78
N ALA A 450 9.11 4.75 16.76
CA ALA A 450 7.95 5.43 16.22
C ALA A 450 6.71 5.25 17.10
N ASN A 451 5.77 6.19 17.01
CA ASN A 451 4.53 6.18 17.78
C ASN A 451 3.53 5.10 17.31
N GLU A 452 2.44 4.96 18.06
CA GLU A 452 1.37 3.98 17.80
C GLU A 452 0.77 4.08 16.39
N ARG A 453 0.63 5.29 15.84
CA ARG A 453 0.03 5.50 14.52
C ARG A 453 0.97 5.02 13.41
N SER A 454 2.27 5.20 13.59
CA SER A 454 3.33 4.76 12.66
C SER A 454 3.50 3.24 12.64
N GLN A 455 3.19 2.57 13.76
CA GLN A 455 3.23 1.10 13.88
C GLN A 455 2.09 0.40 13.14
N LYS A 456 1.05 1.12 12.74
CA LYS A 456 -0.17 0.55 12.12
C LYS A 456 -0.02 0.46 10.60
N LEU A 457 0.50 -0.67 10.12
CA LEU A 457 0.55 -0.97 8.68
C LEU A 457 -0.87 -1.18 8.13
N LYS A 458 -1.29 -0.28 7.23
CA LYS A 458 -2.56 -0.39 6.51
C LYS A 458 -2.28 -0.87 5.09
N TYR A 459 -3.10 -1.78 4.59
CA TYR A 459 -2.92 -2.30 3.24
C TYR A 459 -4.22 -2.49 2.46
N HIS A 460 -4.06 -2.33 1.15
CA HIS A 460 -5.00 -2.80 0.15
C HIS A 460 -4.64 -4.22 -0.28
N VAL A 461 -5.64 -5.03 -0.60
CA VAL A 461 -5.48 -6.33 -1.28
C VAL A 461 -6.24 -6.30 -2.59
N GLN A 462 -5.65 -6.88 -3.62
CA GLN A 462 -6.32 -7.24 -4.85
C GLN A 462 -6.18 -8.75 -5.07
N THR A 463 -7.26 -9.39 -5.51
CA THR A 463 -7.22 -10.80 -5.94
C THR A 463 -6.26 -10.98 -7.12
N SER A 464 -5.58 -12.12 -7.22
CA SER A 464 -4.53 -12.31 -8.24
C SER A 464 -5.13 -12.41 -9.65
N GLY A 465 -4.68 -11.55 -10.57
CA GLY A 465 -5.06 -11.61 -11.99
C GLY A 465 -4.48 -12.85 -12.68
N ARG A 466 -3.24 -13.21 -12.33
CA ARG A 466 -2.52 -14.38 -12.84
C ARG A 466 -3.18 -15.70 -12.50
N SER A 467 -3.95 -15.74 -11.42
CA SER A 467 -4.75 -16.92 -11.05
C SER A 467 -6.02 -17.09 -11.91
N LEU A 468 -6.37 -16.10 -12.73
CA LEU A 468 -7.56 -16.11 -13.57
C LEU A 468 -7.17 -16.46 -15.01
N HIS A 469 -7.99 -17.29 -15.65
CA HIS A 469 -7.63 -17.97 -16.89
C HIS A 469 -8.63 -17.66 -18.00
N ALA A 470 -8.15 -17.65 -19.25
CA ALA A 470 -8.99 -17.42 -20.43
C ALA A 470 -9.87 -18.65 -20.78
N GLN A 471 -9.44 -19.85 -20.39
CA GLN A 471 -10.25 -21.06 -20.45
C GLN A 471 -11.20 -21.12 -19.26
N GLU A 472 -12.44 -21.55 -19.50
CA GLU A 472 -13.47 -21.72 -18.46
C GLU A 472 -13.58 -20.50 -17.53
N ILE A 473 -13.73 -19.30 -18.13
CA ILE A 473 -13.72 -18.02 -17.41
C ILE A 473 -14.73 -17.97 -16.24
N ALA A 474 -15.80 -18.74 -16.28
CA ALA A 474 -16.75 -18.86 -15.17
C ALA A 474 -16.11 -19.39 -13.88
N PHE A 475 -15.04 -20.18 -13.95
CA PHE A 475 -14.32 -20.70 -12.78
C PHE A 475 -13.52 -19.61 -12.06
N ASN A 476 -13.28 -18.47 -12.71
CA ASN A 476 -12.53 -17.36 -12.12
C ASN A 476 -13.28 -16.74 -10.92
N ASP A 477 -14.61 -16.67 -10.94
CA ASP A 477 -15.39 -16.18 -9.79
C ASP A 477 -15.17 -17.04 -8.54
N ILE A 478 -14.97 -18.35 -8.70
CA ILE A 478 -14.70 -19.27 -7.59
C ILE A 478 -13.35 -18.92 -6.96
N ARG A 479 -12.31 -18.72 -7.79
CA ARG A 479 -10.97 -18.35 -7.33
C ARG A 479 -10.97 -16.99 -6.62
N THR A 480 -11.58 -16.00 -7.25
CA THR A 480 -11.73 -14.64 -6.70
C THR A 480 -12.48 -14.65 -5.37
N THR A 481 -13.53 -15.49 -5.23
CA THR A 481 -14.29 -15.64 -3.98
C THR A 481 -13.41 -16.15 -2.84
N LEU A 482 -12.60 -17.19 -3.09
CA LEU A 482 -11.71 -17.76 -2.07
C LEU A 482 -10.61 -16.77 -1.65
N GLN A 483 -10.03 -16.05 -2.61
CA GLN A 483 -9.01 -15.03 -2.37
C GLN A 483 -9.57 -13.84 -1.58
N ALA A 484 -10.79 -13.41 -1.91
CA ALA A 484 -11.50 -12.35 -1.19
C ALA A 484 -11.84 -12.79 0.24
N LEU A 485 -12.23 -14.05 0.44
CA LEU A 485 -12.58 -14.58 1.77
C LEU A 485 -11.40 -14.49 2.74
N ILE A 486 -10.23 -14.97 2.35
CA ILE A 486 -9.03 -14.91 3.20
C ILE A 486 -8.57 -13.46 3.43
N ALA A 487 -8.75 -12.57 2.45
CA ALA A 487 -8.45 -11.14 2.63
C ALA A 487 -9.35 -10.47 3.68
N VAL A 488 -10.64 -10.83 3.72
CA VAL A 488 -11.62 -10.33 4.71
C VAL A 488 -11.37 -10.93 6.09
N TYR A 489 -11.02 -12.22 6.16
CA TYR A 489 -10.67 -12.91 7.42
C TYR A 489 -9.41 -12.35 8.06
N ASP A 490 -8.38 -12.04 7.26
CA ASP A 490 -7.15 -11.43 7.74
C ASP A 490 -7.24 -9.90 7.89
N ASN A 491 -8.47 -9.37 7.92
CA ASN A 491 -8.81 -7.99 8.29
C ASN A 491 -8.10 -6.91 7.43
N CYS A 492 -8.14 -7.06 6.10
CA CYS A 492 -7.62 -6.06 5.17
C CYS A 492 -8.36 -4.70 5.29
N ASN A 493 -7.69 -3.60 4.93
CA ASN A 493 -8.27 -2.24 5.03
C ASN A 493 -9.00 -1.80 3.76
N SER A 494 -8.70 -2.43 2.63
CA SER A 494 -9.37 -2.18 1.36
C SER A 494 -9.22 -3.40 0.45
N LEU A 495 -10.26 -3.77 -0.29
CA LEU A 495 -10.26 -4.94 -1.16
C LEU A 495 -10.75 -4.62 -2.58
N HIS A 496 -10.01 -5.11 -3.57
CA HIS A 496 -10.44 -5.20 -4.97
C HIS A 496 -10.65 -6.67 -5.32
N THR A 497 -11.76 -6.95 -6.00
CA THR A 497 -12.09 -8.26 -6.56
C THR A 497 -12.06 -8.14 -8.07
N ASN A 498 -11.24 -8.97 -8.72
CA ASN A 498 -11.13 -9.02 -10.17
C ASN A 498 -12.40 -9.60 -10.77
N ALA A 499 -12.62 -9.26 -12.03
CA ALA A 499 -13.73 -9.74 -12.82
C ALA A 499 -13.46 -11.15 -13.38
N TYR A 500 -14.51 -11.89 -13.73
CA TYR A 500 -14.34 -13.27 -14.22
C TYR A 500 -13.69 -13.31 -15.63
N ASP A 501 -13.81 -12.22 -16.38
CA ASP A 501 -13.27 -12.00 -17.73
C ASP A 501 -11.89 -11.29 -17.75
N GLU A 502 -11.23 -11.16 -16.58
CA GLU A 502 -9.92 -10.50 -16.40
C GLU A 502 -8.86 -10.94 -17.42
N ALA A 503 -8.82 -12.23 -17.76
CA ALA A 503 -7.84 -12.78 -18.69
C ALA A 503 -8.07 -12.38 -20.17
N ILE A 504 -9.19 -11.70 -20.47
CA ILE A 504 -9.61 -11.37 -21.84
C ILE A 504 -9.73 -9.86 -22.04
N THR A 505 -10.43 -9.15 -21.14
CA THR A 505 -10.75 -7.72 -21.34
C THR A 505 -10.96 -6.96 -20.03
N THR A 506 -11.08 -5.63 -20.13
CA THR A 506 -11.40 -4.77 -18.98
C THR A 506 -12.88 -5.00 -18.60
N PRO A 507 -13.26 -4.97 -17.31
CA PRO A 507 -14.59 -5.42 -16.87
C PRO A 507 -15.75 -4.64 -17.51
N THR A 508 -16.69 -5.38 -18.10
CA THR A 508 -18.00 -4.87 -18.53
C THR A 508 -18.87 -4.48 -17.32
N ASP A 509 -20.02 -3.82 -17.57
CA ASP A 509 -20.98 -3.47 -16.51
C ASP A 509 -21.55 -4.72 -15.80
N GLU A 510 -21.71 -5.84 -16.52
CA GLU A 510 -22.16 -7.10 -15.93
C GLU A 510 -21.05 -7.74 -15.10
N SER A 511 -19.85 -7.80 -15.65
CA SER A 511 -18.71 -8.48 -15.02
C SER A 511 -18.26 -7.77 -13.74
N VAL A 512 -18.25 -6.43 -13.73
CA VAL A 512 -17.93 -5.65 -12.52
C VAL A 512 -18.97 -5.86 -11.42
N ARG A 513 -20.26 -6.06 -11.77
CA ARG A 513 -21.31 -6.34 -10.78
C ARG A 513 -21.09 -7.69 -10.10
N ARG A 514 -20.67 -8.73 -10.84
CA ARG A 514 -20.30 -10.03 -10.27
C ARG A 514 -19.11 -9.91 -9.33
N ALA A 515 -18.06 -9.23 -9.76
CA ALA A 515 -16.89 -8.98 -8.93
C ALA A 515 -17.25 -8.23 -7.63
N MET A 516 -18.11 -7.21 -7.69
CA MET A 516 -18.61 -6.50 -6.51
C MET A 516 -19.48 -7.39 -5.62
N ALA A 517 -20.34 -8.22 -6.21
CA ALA A 517 -21.23 -9.11 -5.48
C ALA A 517 -20.45 -10.10 -4.58
N ILE A 518 -19.26 -10.55 -4.99
CA ILE A 518 -18.38 -11.39 -4.15
C ILE A 518 -18.14 -10.73 -2.78
N GLN A 519 -17.74 -9.45 -2.77
CA GLN A 519 -17.48 -8.73 -1.51
C GLN A 519 -18.77 -8.51 -0.71
N LEU A 520 -19.88 -8.19 -1.39
CA LEU A 520 -21.17 -7.98 -0.75
C LEU A 520 -21.69 -9.26 -0.08
N VAL A 521 -21.63 -10.40 -0.76
CA VAL A 521 -22.03 -11.70 -0.21
C VAL A 521 -21.17 -12.05 1.00
N ILE A 522 -19.85 -11.89 0.91
CA ILE A 522 -18.95 -12.17 2.05
C ILE A 522 -19.26 -11.24 3.24
N ASN A 523 -19.42 -9.94 3.01
CA ASN A 523 -19.60 -8.99 4.12
C ASN A 523 -21.02 -9.03 4.72
N ARG A 524 -22.04 -9.32 3.90
CA ARG A 524 -23.46 -9.20 4.29
C ARG A 524 -24.10 -10.54 4.59
N GLU A 525 -23.86 -11.58 3.81
CA GLU A 525 -24.54 -12.87 3.91
C GLU A 525 -23.71 -13.94 4.63
N TRP A 526 -22.40 -14.01 4.37
CA TRP A 526 -21.55 -15.06 4.91
C TRP A 526 -21.44 -14.98 6.44
N GLY A 527 -21.97 -16.00 7.12
CA GLY A 527 -22.18 -15.98 8.57
C GLY A 527 -20.91 -15.85 9.40
N LEU A 528 -19.81 -16.50 9.00
CA LEU A 528 -18.57 -16.45 9.78
C LEU A 528 -17.85 -15.09 9.68
N ALA A 529 -18.09 -14.30 8.62
CA ALA A 529 -17.56 -12.94 8.50
C ALA A 529 -18.18 -11.94 9.48
N LYS A 530 -19.22 -12.33 10.24
CA LYS A 530 -19.72 -11.54 11.38
C LYS A 530 -18.76 -11.57 12.57
N ASN A 531 -17.86 -12.55 12.62
CA ASN A 531 -16.68 -12.51 13.47
C ASN A 531 -15.53 -11.84 12.70
N GLU A 532 -14.82 -10.94 13.35
CA GLU A 532 -13.76 -10.09 12.79
C GLU A 532 -12.35 -10.61 13.09
N ASN A 533 -12.22 -11.70 13.85
CA ASN A 533 -10.94 -12.35 14.14
C ASN A 533 -10.95 -13.89 13.95
N PRO A 534 -11.58 -14.44 12.88
CA PRO A 534 -11.84 -15.88 12.79
C PRO A 534 -10.57 -16.72 12.61
N SER A 535 -9.47 -16.09 12.20
CA SER A 535 -8.18 -16.76 12.03
C SER A 535 -7.42 -16.98 13.34
N GLN A 536 -7.75 -16.25 14.42
CA GLN A 536 -6.97 -16.34 15.66
C GLN A 536 -7.22 -17.66 16.40
N GLY A 537 -6.14 -18.31 16.85
CA GLY A 537 -6.19 -19.58 17.58
C GLY A 537 -6.35 -20.83 16.72
N ALA A 538 -6.40 -20.69 15.40
CA ALA A 538 -6.33 -21.82 14.48
C ALA A 538 -4.87 -22.27 14.34
N PHE A 539 -4.56 -23.51 14.72
CA PHE A 539 -3.17 -23.99 14.79
C PHE A 539 -2.39 -23.82 13.47
N ILE A 540 -3.03 -24.08 12.33
CA ILE A 540 -2.40 -23.88 11.01
C ILE A 540 -2.10 -22.41 10.73
N ILE A 541 -2.93 -21.48 11.19
CA ILE A 541 -2.68 -20.05 11.05
C ILE A 541 -1.49 -19.65 11.91
N ASP A 542 -1.45 -20.08 13.16
CA ASP A 542 -0.35 -19.77 14.09
C ASP A 542 0.99 -20.29 13.55
N GLU A 543 1.03 -21.54 13.07
CA GLU A 543 2.23 -22.15 12.48
C GLU A 543 2.66 -21.45 11.18
N LEU A 544 1.72 -21.25 10.26
CA LEU A 544 2.02 -20.61 8.98
C LEU A 544 2.48 -19.15 9.15
N THR A 545 1.94 -18.44 10.13
CA THR A 545 2.38 -17.08 10.49
C THR A 545 3.85 -17.08 10.91
N GLU A 546 4.26 -18.04 11.75
CA GLU A 546 5.65 -18.16 12.19
C GLU A 546 6.60 -18.55 11.06
N LEU A 547 6.18 -19.48 10.18
CA LEU A 547 6.96 -19.93 9.03
C LEU A 547 7.18 -18.81 8.01
N VAL A 548 6.10 -18.13 7.61
CA VAL A 548 6.16 -17.05 6.63
C VAL A 548 6.95 -15.86 7.17
N GLU A 549 6.76 -15.51 8.45
CA GLU A 549 7.53 -14.43 9.07
C GLU A 549 9.04 -14.71 9.05
N GLU A 550 9.48 -15.90 9.48
CA GLU A 550 10.92 -16.24 9.47
C GLU A 550 11.48 -16.30 8.04
N ALA A 551 10.71 -16.81 7.07
CA ALA A 551 11.13 -16.83 5.68
C ALA A 551 11.35 -15.41 5.12
N VAL A 552 10.49 -14.45 5.48
CA VAL A 552 10.66 -13.04 5.14
C VAL A 552 11.90 -12.43 5.80
N LEU A 553 12.15 -12.71 7.08
CA LEU A 553 13.35 -12.20 7.77
C LEU A 553 14.65 -12.77 7.20
N THR A 554 14.62 -14.02 6.77
CA THR A 554 15.76 -14.65 6.05
C THR A 554 15.99 -13.96 4.70
N GLU A 555 14.93 -13.58 4.00
CA GLU A 555 15.05 -12.85 2.73
C GLU A 555 15.60 -11.43 2.92
N PHE A 556 15.22 -10.75 4.01
CA PHE A 556 15.80 -9.47 4.40
C PHE A 556 17.32 -9.54 4.58
N GLU A 557 17.83 -10.62 5.17
CA GLU A 557 19.28 -10.83 5.33
C GLU A 557 19.98 -10.99 3.97
N ARG A 558 19.41 -11.79 3.06
CA ARG A 558 19.95 -11.97 1.70
C ARG A 558 20.01 -10.65 0.92
N ILE A 559 18.99 -9.80 1.05
CA ILE A 559 18.97 -8.47 0.43
C ILE A 559 19.99 -7.56 1.12
N SER A 560 20.10 -7.61 2.45
CA SER A 560 21.06 -6.83 3.22
C SER A 560 22.52 -7.12 2.84
N GLU A 561 22.85 -8.40 2.60
CA GLU A 561 24.19 -8.83 2.17
C GLU A 561 24.58 -8.31 0.78
N ARG A 562 23.58 -7.90 -0.02
CA ARG A 562 23.75 -7.30 -1.35
C ARG A 562 23.75 -5.78 -1.34
N GLY A 563 23.86 -5.16 -0.16
CA GLY A 563 23.84 -3.69 -0.03
C GLY A 563 22.43 -3.10 0.07
N GLY A 564 21.49 -3.85 0.66
CA GLY A 564 20.10 -3.43 0.79
C GLY A 564 19.35 -3.51 -0.54
N VAL A 565 18.15 -2.92 -0.60
CA VAL A 565 17.29 -3.01 -1.79
C VAL A 565 17.96 -2.42 -3.02
N LEU A 566 18.58 -1.24 -2.88
CA LEU A 566 19.23 -0.55 -4.00
C LEU A 566 20.44 -1.32 -4.54
N GLY A 567 21.31 -1.84 -3.67
CA GLY A 567 22.44 -2.67 -4.10
C GLY A 567 21.99 -4.01 -4.72
N ALA A 568 20.94 -4.62 -4.19
CA ALA A 568 20.32 -5.80 -4.79
C ALA A 568 19.76 -5.51 -6.19
N MET A 569 19.15 -4.34 -6.40
CA MET A 569 18.63 -3.89 -7.70
C MET A 569 19.76 -3.65 -8.72
N GLU A 570 20.91 -3.11 -8.30
CA GLU A 570 22.08 -2.94 -9.18
C GLU A 570 22.57 -4.28 -9.77
N THR A 571 22.44 -5.37 -9.01
CA THR A 571 22.78 -6.74 -9.47
C THR A 571 21.61 -7.48 -10.12
N GLY A 572 20.43 -6.87 -10.19
CA GLY A 572 19.21 -7.50 -10.73
C GLY A 572 18.66 -8.64 -9.89
N TYR A 573 19.00 -8.73 -8.59
CA TYR A 573 18.63 -9.86 -7.72
C TYR A 573 17.13 -10.10 -7.66
N GLN A 574 16.35 -9.06 -7.36
CA GLN A 574 14.89 -9.17 -7.25
C GLN A 574 14.27 -9.62 -8.58
N ARG A 575 14.66 -8.97 -9.69
CA ARG A 575 14.14 -9.28 -11.03
C ARG A 575 14.48 -10.73 -11.42
N GLY A 576 15.73 -11.15 -11.21
CA GLY A 576 16.16 -12.53 -11.47
C GLY A 576 15.37 -13.55 -10.67
N ARG A 577 15.18 -13.31 -9.37
CA ARG A 577 14.39 -14.19 -8.51
C ARG A 577 12.92 -14.29 -8.93
N ILE A 578 12.29 -13.16 -9.27
CA ILE A 578 10.92 -13.12 -9.77
C ILE A 578 10.79 -13.96 -11.05
N GLN A 579 11.74 -13.83 -11.97
CA GLN A 579 11.76 -14.59 -13.23
C GLN A 579 11.96 -16.09 -13.00
N GLU A 580 12.86 -16.48 -12.09
CA GLU A 580 13.08 -17.88 -11.70
C GLU A 580 11.80 -18.51 -11.13
N GLU A 581 11.14 -17.82 -10.20
CA GLU A 581 9.87 -18.28 -9.61
C GLU A 581 8.74 -18.34 -10.64
N SER A 582 8.69 -17.36 -11.54
CA SER A 582 7.73 -17.34 -12.66
C SER A 582 7.90 -18.55 -13.57
N MET A 583 9.15 -18.83 -13.99
CA MET A 583 9.47 -19.97 -14.85
C MET A 583 9.18 -21.30 -14.16
N HIS A 584 9.43 -21.40 -12.86
CA HIS A 584 9.09 -22.59 -12.08
C HIS A 584 7.58 -22.86 -12.09
N TYR A 585 6.77 -21.83 -11.81
CA TYR A 585 5.31 -21.94 -11.86
C TYR A 585 4.81 -22.34 -13.27
N GLU A 586 5.26 -21.65 -14.32
CA GLU A 586 4.80 -21.95 -15.68
C GLU A 586 5.20 -23.36 -16.11
N MET A 587 6.39 -23.84 -15.72
CA MET A 587 6.82 -25.22 -15.99
C MET A 587 5.85 -26.23 -15.35
N LEU A 588 5.56 -26.09 -14.05
CA LEU A 588 4.66 -27.02 -13.35
C LEU A 588 3.22 -26.96 -13.89
N LYS A 589 2.76 -25.76 -14.27
CA LYS A 589 1.46 -25.57 -14.93
C LYS A 589 1.41 -26.26 -16.29
N HIS A 590 2.47 -26.16 -17.08
CA HIS A 590 2.54 -26.79 -18.40
C HIS A 590 2.72 -28.30 -18.35
N THR A 591 3.53 -28.83 -17.43
CA THR A 591 3.70 -30.28 -17.25
C THR A 591 2.48 -30.96 -16.63
N GLY A 592 1.63 -30.18 -15.94
CA GLY A 592 0.44 -30.68 -15.24
C GLY A 592 0.72 -31.14 -13.81
N GLU A 593 1.96 -31.02 -13.33
CA GLU A 593 2.33 -31.29 -11.94
C GLU A 593 1.65 -30.34 -10.96
N TYR A 594 1.39 -29.10 -11.39
CA TYR A 594 0.56 -28.16 -10.64
C TYR A 594 -0.84 -28.07 -11.27
N PRO A 595 -1.88 -28.62 -10.63
CA PRO A 595 -3.20 -28.75 -11.25
C PRO A 595 -3.92 -27.41 -11.35
N ILE A 596 -4.33 -27.06 -12.58
CA ILE A 596 -5.17 -25.91 -12.88
C ILE A 596 -6.46 -26.39 -13.55
N ILE A 597 -7.56 -26.35 -12.80
CA ILE A 597 -8.90 -26.77 -13.23
C ILE A 597 -9.37 -25.94 -14.42
N GLY A 598 -9.78 -26.60 -15.50
CA GLY A 598 -10.20 -25.97 -16.76
C GLY A 598 -9.05 -25.69 -17.73
N VAL A 599 -7.80 -25.91 -17.33
CA VAL A 599 -6.61 -25.58 -18.15
C VAL A 599 -5.80 -26.83 -18.47
N ASN A 600 -5.08 -27.39 -17.48
CA ASN A 600 -4.26 -28.60 -17.69
C ASN A 600 -4.95 -29.88 -17.20
N THR A 601 -6.00 -29.75 -16.39
CA THR A 601 -6.86 -30.85 -15.92
C THR A 601 -8.32 -30.40 -15.87
N PHE A 602 -9.26 -31.33 -15.93
CA PHE A 602 -10.71 -31.06 -16.00
C PHE A 602 -11.07 -30.06 -17.12
N ARG A 603 -10.60 -30.33 -18.34
CA ARG A 603 -10.88 -29.49 -19.52
C ARG A 603 -12.30 -29.71 -20.05
N ASN A 604 -12.82 -28.71 -20.75
CA ASN A 604 -14.12 -28.81 -21.42
C ASN A 604 -14.16 -29.96 -22.43
N PRO A 605 -15.09 -30.93 -22.33
CA PRO A 605 -15.20 -32.02 -23.29
C PRO A 605 -15.66 -31.56 -24.68
N HIS A 606 -16.27 -30.39 -24.79
CA HIS A 606 -16.72 -29.80 -26.05
C HIS A 606 -15.65 -28.93 -26.74
N GLY A 607 -14.44 -28.85 -26.17
CA GLY A 607 -13.35 -28.02 -26.67
C GLY A 607 -13.36 -26.60 -26.10
N GLU A 608 -12.33 -25.81 -26.44
CA GLU A 608 -12.21 -24.42 -26.00
C GLU A 608 -13.21 -23.56 -26.76
N THR A 609 -14.43 -23.42 -26.22
CA THR A 609 -15.41 -22.47 -26.74
C THR A 609 -14.97 -21.06 -26.37
N VAL A 610 -14.18 -20.41 -27.24
CA VAL A 610 -14.07 -18.96 -27.20
C VAL A 610 -15.49 -18.44 -27.50
N PRO A 611 -16.13 -17.68 -26.59
CA PRO A 611 -17.47 -17.17 -26.86
C PRO A 611 -17.45 -16.37 -28.16
N GLU A 612 -18.38 -16.65 -29.09
CA GLU A 612 -18.40 -16.02 -30.42
C GLU A 612 -18.44 -14.49 -30.37
N HIS A 613 -18.94 -13.92 -29.25
CA HIS A 613 -18.85 -12.49 -28.94
C HIS A 613 -18.63 -12.26 -27.43
N ILE A 614 -17.45 -11.76 -27.06
CA ILE A 614 -17.21 -11.07 -25.78
C ILE A 614 -17.14 -9.58 -26.10
N GLU A 615 -17.93 -8.77 -25.40
CA GLU A 615 -17.84 -7.31 -25.51
C GLU A 615 -16.47 -6.86 -25.01
N LEU A 616 -15.66 -6.26 -25.89
CA LEU A 616 -14.34 -5.78 -25.55
C LEU A 616 -14.41 -4.30 -25.16
N ALA A 617 -14.00 -4.01 -23.94
CA ALA A 617 -13.82 -2.66 -23.44
C ALA A 617 -12.58 -2.02 -24.12
N ARG A 618 -12.82 -1.13 -25.10
CA ARG A 618 -11.82 -0.32 -25.80
C ARG A 618 -12.30 1.12 -25.99
N SER A 619 -11.35 2.04 -26.15
CA SER A 619 -11.63 3.43 -26.51
C SER A 619 -12.21 3.56 -27.92
N THR A 620 -13.11 4.52 -28.10
CA THR A 620 -13.63 4.88 -29.43
C THR A 620 -12.68 5.86 -30.14
N ASP A 621 -12.78 5.94 -31.46
CA ASP A 621 -12.01 6.95 -32.20
C ASP A 621 -12.46 8.38 -31.86
N GLU A 622 -13.73 8.58 -31.53
CA GLU A 622 -14.25 9.88 -31.08
C GLU A 622 -13.61 10.32 -29.76
N GLU A 623 -13.44 9.41 -28.80
CA GLU A 623 -12.74 9.67 -27.54
C GLU A 623 -11.28 10.07 -27.78
N LYS A 624 -10.59 9.39 -28.71
CA LYS A 624 -9.20 9.73 -29.06
C LYS A 624 -9.10 11.10 -29.72
N GLN A 625 -9.99 11.40 -30.66
CA GLN A 625 -10.03 12.72 -31.32
C GLN A 625 -10.37 13.83 -30.31
N SER A 626 -11.29 13.56 -29.38
CA SER A 626 -11.62 14.46 -28.27
C SER A 626 -10.36 14.78 -27.43
N GLN A 627 -9.59 13.76 -27.03
CA GLN A 627 -8.35 13.95 -26.29
C GLN A 627 -7.31 14.79 -27.05
N LEU A 628 -7.16 14.58 -28.36
CA LEU A 628 -6.26 15.37 -29.20
C LEU A 628 -6.69 16.84 -29.30
N SER A 629 -8.00 17.10 -29.50
CA SER A 629 -8.55 18.46 -29.56
C SER A 629 -8.34 19.20 -28.23
N ARG A 630 -8.72 18.57 -27.11
CA ARG A 630 -8.59 19.14 -25.77
C ARG A 630 -7.14 19.46 -25.42
N LEU A 631 -6.20 18.58 -25.78
CA LEU A 631 -4.78 18.83 -25.58
C LEU A 631 -4.31 20.04 -26.40
N ALA A 632 -4.67 20.13 -27.67
CA ALA A 632 -4.30 21.24 -28.54
C ALA A 632 -4.86 22.57 -28.01
N GLU A 633 -6.13 22.58 -27.59
CA GLU A 633 -6.78 23.75 -26.98
C GLU A 633 -6.10 24.18 -25.68
N PHE A 634 -5.71 23.23 -24.82
CA PHE A 634 -4.98 23.51 -23.59
C PHE A 634 -3.60 24.12 -23.87
N GLN A 635 -2.86 23.55 -24.83
CA GLN A 635 -1.54 24.03 -25.21
C GLN A 635 -1.59 25.42 -25.85
N ASP A 636 -2.59 25.69 -26.71
CA ASP A 636 -2.78 27.01 -27.32
C ASP A 636 -3.11 28.06 -26.26
N ARG A 637 -4.00 27.74 -25.32
CA ARG A 637 -4.38 28.62 -24.20
C ARG A 637 -3.18 29.05 -23.35
N HIS A 638 -2.20 28.17 -23.16
CA HIS A 638 -1.06 28.40 -22.29
C HIS A 638 0.28 28.56 -23.03
N ALA A 639 0.25 28.78 -24.35
CA ALA A 639 1.45 28.85 -25.19
C ALA A 639 2.47 29.91 -24.75
N ALA A 640 1.99 31.03 -24.17
CA ALA A 640 2.84 32.11 -23.68
C ALA A 640 3.51 31.81 -22.33
N GLU A 641 2.88 31.00 -21.47
CA GLU A 641 3.31 30.75 -20.09
C GLU A 641 4.15 29.47 -19.96
N ALA A 642 3.80 28.44 -20.74
CA ALA A 642 4.39 27.10 -20.63
C ALA A 642 5.93 27.08 -20.74
N PRO A 643 6.58 27.76 -21.70
CA PRO A 643 8.05 27.71 -21.83
C PRO A 643 8.79 28.22 -20.59
N ALA A 644 8.30 29.32 -19.99
CA ALA A 644 8.91 29.89 -18.78
C ALA A 644 8.71 28.97 -17.57
N MET A 645 7.54 28.34 -17.45
CA MET A 645 7.24 27.39 -16.38
C MET A 645 8.09 26.11 -16.47
N LEU A 646 8.25 25.54 -17.68
CA LEU A 646 9.11 24.37 -17.88
C LEU A 646 10.57 24.69 -17.56
N ALA A 647 11.07 25.88 -17.94
CA ALA A 647 12.42 26.32 -17.58
C ALA A 647 12.59 26.46 -16.05
N ARG A 648 11.57 26.98 -15.33
CA ARG A 648 11.57 27.04 -13.86
C ARG A 648 11.61 25.63 -13.24
N LEU A 649 10.85 24.68 -13.78
CA LEU A 649 10.86 23.30 -13.33
C LEU A 649 12.23 22.65 -13.50
N GLN A 650 12.86 22.86 -14.66
CA GLN A 650 14.23 22.39 -14.92
C GLN A 650 15.24 23.01 -13.96
N GLN A 651 15.14 24.33 -13.73
CA GLN A 651 16.02 25.04 -12.82
C GLN A 651 15.88 24.54 -11.37
N ALA A 652 14.67 24.20 -10.93
CA ALA A 652 14.45 23.63 -9.60
C ALA A 652 15.17 22.27 -9.42
N VAL A 653 15.22 21.44 -10.46
CA VAL A 653 16.01 20.20 -10.44
C VAL A 653 17.51 20.52 -10.35
N ILE A 654 18.01 21.44 -11.18
CA ILE A 654 19.43 21.82 -11.22
C ILE A 654 19.91 22.41 -9.89
N GLU A 655 19.07 23.23 -9.25
CA GLU A 655 19.35 23.86 -7.96
C GLU A 655 19.05 22.94 -6.76
N ASN A 656 18.64 21.69 -7.01
CA ASN A 656 18.25 20.73 -6.00
C ASN A 656 17.17 21.24 -5.02
N LYS A 657 16.22 22.03 -5.54
CA LYS A 657 15.01 22.47 -4.81
C LYS A 657 13.94 21.37 -4.85
N ASN A 658 12.90 21.55 -4.04
CA ASN A 658 11.73 20.68 -4.06
C ASN A 658 11.02 20.78 -5.41
N VAL A 659 10.92 19.67 -6.13
CA VAL A 659 10.35 19.62 -7.49
C VAL A 659 8.83 19.62 -7.42
N PHE A 660 8.24 19.00 -6.40
CA PHE A 660 6.79 18.90 -6.27
C PHE A 660 6.13 20.25 -5.99
N ASP A 661 6.81 21.14 -5.25
CA ASP A 661 6.40 22.55 -5.10
C ASP A 661 6.15 23.23 -6.46
N VAL A 662 7.08 23.04 -7.40
CA VAL A 662 6.97 23.64 -8.74
C VAL A 662 5.94 22.91 -9.58
N LEU A 663 5.79 21.59 -9.43
CA LEU A 663 4.76 20.82 -10.14
C LEU A 663 3.34 21.28 -9.79
N MET A 664 3.09 21.70 -8.54
CA MET A 664 1.80 22.27 -8.12
C MET A 664 1.39 23.51 -8.93
N GLU A 665 2.36 24.25 -9.50
CA GLU A 665 2.12 25.36 -10.41
C GLU A 665 2.19 24.93 -11.88
N ALA A 666 3.15 24.04 -12.23
CA ALA A 666 3.41 23.65 -13.61
C ALA A 666 2.21 22.97 -14.29
N VAL A 667 1.48 22.11 -13.57
CA VAL A 667 0.31 21.40 -14.12
C VAL A 667 -0.85 22.32 -14.50
N ARG A 668 -0.83 23.60 -14.07
CA ARG A 668 -1.86 24.57 -14.44
C ARG A 668 -1.68 25.12 -15.86
N VAL A 669 -0.46 25.06 -16.41
CA VAL A 669 -0.12 25.67 -17.70
C VAL A 669 0.65 24.73 -18.64
N CYS A 670 1.09 23.56 -18.16
CA CYS A 670 1.81 22.56 -18.94
C CYS A 670 1.07 21.22 -18.95
N SER A 671 1.08 20.53 -20.10
CA SER A 671 0.58 19.17 -20.22
C SER A 671 1.53 18.14 -19.58
N LEU A 672 1.05 16.92 -19.40
CA LEU A 672 1.82 15.81 -18.84
C LEU A 672 3.09 15.53 -19.66
N GLY A 673 2.96 15.44 -20.98
CA GLY A 673 4.08 15.21 -21.90
C GLY A 673 5.10 16.35 -21.90
N GLN A 674 4.65 17.61 -21.82
CA GLN A 674 5.54 18.77 -21.69
C GLN A 674 6.36 18.71 -20.40
N ILE A 675 5.72 18.41 -19.27
CA ILE A 675 6.39 18.27 -17.96
C ILE A 675 7.41 17.13 -18.00
N THR A 676 7.00 15.94 -18.47
CA THR A 676 7.87 14.76 -18.54
C THR A 676 9.07 15.02 -19.46
N GLY A 677 8.84 15.62 -20.63
CA GLY A 677 9.91 15.99 -21.56
C GLY A 677 10.93 16.94 -20.94
N ALA A 678 10.47 17.98 -20.24
CA ALA A 678 11.35 18.92 -19.55
C ALA A 678 12.17 18.24 -18.44
N LEU A 679 11.57 17.32 -17.68
CA LEU A 679 12.25 16.55 -16.64
C LEU A 679 13.25 15.54 -17.20
N PHE A 680 13.03 14.98 -18.40
CA PHE A 680 14.03 14.11 -19.04
C PHE A 680 15.35 14.82 -19.32
N GLU A 681 15.33 16.12 -19.62
CA GLU A 681 16.54 16.90 -19.90
C GLU A 681 17.43 17.12 -18.67
N VAL A 682 16.87 17.02 -17.45
CA VAL A 682 17.58 17.35 -16.19
C VAL A 682 17.63 16.22 -15.16
N GLY A 683 16.64 15.33 -15.14
CA GLY A 683 16.54 14.17 -14.22
C GLY A 683 16.98 12.84 -14.84
N GLY A 684 17.19 12.82 -16.16
CA GLY A 684 17.60 11.66 -16.92
C GLY A 684 16.45 10.66 -17.18
N GLN A 685 16.56 9.96 -18.31
CA GLN A 685 15.65 8.86 -18.65
C GLN A 685 16.08 7.57 -17.96
N TYR A 686 15.11 6.72 -17.66
CA TYR A 686 15.37 5.37 -17.16
C TYR A 686 16.24 4.59 -18.15
N ARG A 687 17.32 4.00 -17.64
CA ARG A 687 18.14 3.06 -18.40
C ARG A 687 17.78 1.66 -17.94
N ARG A 688 17.25 0.85 -18.85
CA ARG A 688 17.00 -0.57 -18.58
C ARG A 688 18.30 -1.25 -18.14
N SER A 689 18.30 -1.72 -16.90
CA SER A 689 19.34 -2.56 -16.31
C SER A 689 19.17 -3.98 -16.85
N MET A 690 19.93 -4.32 -17.89
CA MET A 690 19.85 -5.54 -18.73
C MET A 690 18.55 -5.73 -19.51
#